data_AF-A0A423GB31-F1
#
_entry.id   AF-A0A423GB31-F1
#
_cell.length_a   1.000
_cell.length_b   1.000
_cell.length_c   1.000
_cell.angle_alpha   90.00
_cell.angle_beta   90.00
_cell.angle_gamma   90.00
#
_symmetry.space_group_name_H-M   'P 1'
#
loop_
_entity.id
_entity.type
_entity.pdbx_description
1 polymer ?
#
loop_
_entity_poly.entity_id
_entity_poly.type
_entity_poly.pdbx_seq_one_letter_code
_entity_poly.pdbx_strand_id
1 'polypeptide(L)'
;MFVALALNLSVMPAWAQDMPANVDGKRIIAANQEPGNWMSTGRTYDEQRYSPLNKISDQNVSQLGLAWSYKLDLDRGVEATPIVVDGVMYTTGPFSVVYALDARNGKLIWKYDPQSDRNRAGEACCDAVNRGVAVWKGKVYVGVLDGRLEAIDARTGQRAWSVDTRADHARSYTITGAPRVVNGKVVIGNGGAEFGVRGYVTAYDAETGKQAWRFYTVPGDPKLPPEDKAMAIAAKTWHGDAFVEQGGGGTAWDSFAFDPELNLLYIGVGNGSLWDPKWRSQAKGDNLFLSSIVAVNADTGEYVWHYQTTPGDAWDYTATQHMILAELPINGKPRKVLMQAPKNGFFYVIDRATGELLSAKGIVPQSWTKGMDMKTGRPIVDDENAAYWKDGKRKLVTPAFWGAHDWQPMSFNPNTGLVYIPAHIMSAYYEHIPEAPKRNPFKSMYQLGLRTGMMPENADGLLEMAKGWSGKLIAWDPVKQQPAWEVPYVTIFNGGTLSTAGNLVFEGSADGRVIAYAADTGKKLWEQPAASGVMAAPITYSVDGEQYVTFMAGWGGAFSTFAGALSLRAGVRPFSQVLTYKLGGTAKLNEPAPLAETPKPPPLTGDTVAVDAGGKLYDGYCSQCHGIHAVSGGVLPDLRKLTPEKHQMFLGILYGGRVPDGMPSFADAFTPEQVEQIHQYLIKRAHDLQQEGGVWKTFSAQ
;
A
#
# COMPACT_ATOMS: atom_id res chain seq x y z
N MET A 1 -16.00 31.51 71.16
CA MET A 1 -16.31 30.38 70.27
C MET A 1 -15.67 30.68 68.92
N PHE A 2 -14.40 30.31 68.75
CA PHE A 2 -13.64 30.51 67.50
C PHE A 2 -13.48 29.13 66.84
N VAL A 3 -14.07 28.97 65.67
CA VAL A 3 -13.96 27.75 64.86
C VAL A 3 -12.70 27.86 64.01
N ALA A 4 -11.71 27.02 64.32
CA ALA A 4 -10.49 26.87 63.54
C ALA A 4 -10.76 25.95 62.34
N LEU A 5 -10.61 26.49 61.13
CA LEU A 5 -10.70 25.76 59.87
C LEU A 5 -9.32 25.16 59.55
N ALA A 6 -9.16 23.85 59.70
CA ALA A 6 -7.94 23.14 59.32
C ALA A 6 -7.97 22.88 57.79
N LEU A 7 -7.11 23.56 57.04
CA LEU A 7 -6.82 23.22 55.65
C LEU A 7 -5.92 21.97 55.61
N ASN A 8 -6.49 20.84 55.18
CA ASN A 8 -5.70 19.70 54.73
C ASN A 8 -5.11 20.02 53.35
N LEU A 9 -3.82 20.32 53.30
CA LEU A 9 -3.03 20.34 52.07
C LEU A 9 -2.73 18.89 51.66
N SER A 10 -3.58 18.35 50.80
CA SER A 10 -3.33 17.10 50.08
C SER A 10 -2.17 17.32 49.10
N VAL A 11 -0.97 16.91 49.47
CA VAL A 11 0.17 16.82 48.53
C VAL A 11 -0.11 15.65 47.59
N MET A 12 -0.70 15.93 46.43
CA MET A 12 -0.70 14.96 45.34
C MET A 12 0.73 14.80 44.82
N PRO A 13 1.25 13.58 44.67
CA PRO A 13 2.54 13.39 44.04
C PRO A 13 2.41 13.80 42.56
N ALA A 14 3.15 14.83 42.17
CA ALA A 14 3.32 15.21 40.77
C ALA A 14 4.15 14.13 40.07
N TRP A 15 3.48 13.07 39.60
CA TRP A 15 4.04 12.23 38.55
C TRP A 15 4.00 13.12 37.32
N ALA A 16 5.16 13.63 36.90
CA ALA A 16 5.27 14.27 35.60
C ALA A 16 4.80 13.23 34.57
N GLN A 17 3.59 13.40 34.02
CA GLN A 17 3.17 12.61 32.86
C GLN A 17 4.15 12.94 31.75
N ASP A 18 4.96 11.95 31.36
CA ASP A 18 5.83 12.08 30.20
C ASP A 18 5.02 12.56 28.99
N MET A 19 5.68 13.33 28.12
CA MET A 19 5.03 13.91 26.94
C MET A 19 4.46 12.77 26.06
N PRO A 20 3.18 12.84 25.62
CA PRO A 20 2.62 11.82 24.73
C PRO A 20 3.48 11.62 23.50
N ALA A 21 3.66 10.38 23.04
CA ALA A 21 4.52 10.06 21.88
C ALA A 21 5.96 10.60 22.01
N ASN A 22 6.51 10.67 23.22
CA ASN A 22 7.92 11.02 23.44
C ASN A 22 8.85 9.86 23.05
N VAL A 23 9.03 9.72 21.74
CA VAL A 23 9.88 8.71 21.11
C VAL A 23 11.13 9.38 20.55
N ASP A 24 12.28 8.74 20.71
CA ASP A 24 13.51 9.11 20.04
C ASP A 24 14.23 7.88 19.50
N GLY A 25 15.39 8.09 18.88
CA GLY A 25 16.14 7.01 18.25
C GLY A 25 16.60 5.96 19.26
N LYS A 26 16.98 6.37 20.47
CA LYS A 26 17.40 5.44 21.53
C LYS A 26 16.22 4.58 21.97
N ARG A 27 15.03 5.17 22.14
CA ARG A 27 13.82 4.46 22.53
C ARG A 27 13.39 3.42 21.50
N ILE A 28 13.43 3.76 20.19
CA ILE A 28 13.14 2.79 19.11
C ILE A 28 14.19 1.67 19.06
N ILE A 29 15.49 2.00 19.18
CA ILE A 29 16.56 0.99 19.24
C ILE A 29 16.36 0.04 20.43
N ALA A 30 15.90 0.57 21.56
CA ALA A 30 15.63 -0.19 22.77
C ALA A 30 14.19 -0.74 22.85
N ALA A 31 13.42 -0.79 21.75
CA ALA A 31 11.99 -1.16 21.78
C ALA A 31 11.69 -2.55 22.40
N ASN A 32 12.66 -3.46 22.44
CA ASN A 32 12.51 -4.75 23.14
C ASN A 32 12.44 -4.62 24.67
N GLN A 33 12.90 -3.50 25.25
CA GLN A 33 12.74 -3.17 26.67
C GLN A 33 11.34 -2.62 26.97
N GLU A 34 10.63 -2.18 25.93
CA GLU A 34 9.25 -1.66 26.01
C GLU A 34 8.33 -2.45 25.06
N PRO A 35 8.21 -3.78 25.21
CA PRO A 35 7.47 -4.61 24.27
C PRO A 35 5.97 -4.29 24.24
N GLY A 36 5.48 -3.58 25.26
CA GLY A 36 4.13 -3.04 25.33
C GLY A 36 3.85 -1.85 24.40
N ASN A 37 4.89 -1.23 23.84
CA ASN A 37 4.81 -0.11 22.91
C ASN A 37 5.11 -0.58 21.47
N TRP A 38 4.53 0.12 20.49
CA TRP A 38 4.78 -0.03 19.07
C TRP A 38 5.11 1.35 18.50
N MET A 39 6.40 1.72 18.52
CA MET A 39 6.86 3.11 18.38
C MET A 39 7.28 3.52 16.96
N SER A 40 7.47 2.54 16.07
CA SER A 40 7.70 2.74 14.64
C SER A 40 6.72 1.86 13.86
N THR A 41 6.46 2.15 12.59
CA THR A 41 5.45 1.40 11.82
C THR A 41 5.77 -0.10 11.72
N GLY A 42 7.03 -0.49 11.55
CA GLY A 42 7.47 -1.90 11.65
C GLY A 42 7.81 -2.37 13.07
N ARG A 43 7.33 -1.66 14.11
CA ARG A 43 7.73 -1.72 15.53
C ARG A 43 9.16 -1.22 15.79
N THR A 44 10.12 -1.78 15.08
CA THR A 44 11.57 -1.53 15.18
C THR A 44 12.13 -1.00 13.87
N TYR A 45 13.36 -0.48 13.88
CA TYR A 45 14.03 0.01 12.66
C TYR A 45 14.38 -1.09 11.66
N ASP A 46 14.56 -2.32 12.15
CA ASP A 46 14.69 -3.53 11.33
C ASP A 46 13.36 -4.00 10.70
N GLU A 47 12.25 -3.37 11.09
CA GLU A 47 10.90 -3.60 10.57
C GLU A 47 10.44 -5.07 10.63
N GLN A 48 10.98 -5.89 11.54
CA GLN A 48 10.62 -7.31 11.63
C GLN A 48 9.13 -7.57 11.90
N ARG A 49 8.40 -6.58 12.45
CA ARG A 49 7.00 -6.74 12.88
C ARG A 49 6.80 -7.94 13.80
N TYR A 50 7.82 -8.19 14.63
CA TYR A 50 7.83 -9.21 15.66
C TYR A 50 7.61 -8.56 17.01
N SER A 51 6.58 -8.97 17.76
CA SER A 51 6.40 -8.54 19.15
C SER A 51 6.98 -9.57 20.13
N PRO A 52 7.82 -9.14 21.10
CA PRO A 52 8.24 -10.00 22.21
C PRO A 52 7.12 -10.37 23.18
N LEU A 53 5.94 -9.74 23.09
CA LEU A 53 4.80 -10.07 23.95
C LEU A 53 4.27 -11.48 23.69
N ASN A 54 3.93 -12.20 24.76
CA ASN A 54 3.51 -13.60 24.72
C ASN A 54 2.36 -13.95 25.68
N LYS A 55 1.67 -12.95 26.27
CA LYS A 55 0.50 -13.23 27.13
C LYS A 55 -0.61 -13.92 26.34
N ILE A 56 -0.76 -13.54 25.08
CA ILE A 56 -1.49 -14.25 24.05
C ILE A 56 -0.50 -15.17 23.33
N SER A 57 -0.80 -16.47 23.34
CA SER A 57 0.04 -17.52 22.76
C SER A 57 -0.82 -18.59 22.10
N ASP A 58 -0.19 -19.51 21.37
CA ASP A 58 -0.83 -20.68 20.79
C ASP A 58 -1.65 -21.52 21.79
N GLN A 59 -1.38 -21.41 23.09
CA GLN A 59 -2.10 -22.11 24.15
C GLN A 59 -3.46 -21.48 24.53
N ASN A 60 -3.62 -20.17 24.34
CA ASN A 60 -4.79 -19.43 24.84
C ASN A 60 -5.40 -18.45 23.82
N VAL A 61 -4.86 -18.35 22.61
CA VAL A 61 -5.36 -17.50 21.53
C VAL A 61 -6.84 -17.77 21.20
N SER A 62 -7.33 -18.99 21.43
CA SER A 62 -8.74 -19.35 21.27
C SER A 62 -9.68 -18.59 22.23
N GLN A 63 -9.16 -17.94 23.27
CA GLN A 63 -9.91 -17.12 24.23
C GLN A 63 -9.94 -15.64 23.84
N LEU A 64 -9.37 -15.25 22.70
CA LEU A 64 -9.46 -13.89 22.18
C LEU A 64 -10.92 -13.53 21.87
N GLY A 65 -11.31 -12.33 22.27
CA GLY A 65 -12.55 -11.71 21.86
C GLY A 65 -12.38 -10.21 21.68
N LEU A 66 -13.34 -9.59 21.00
CA LEU A 66 -13.29 -8.16 20.72
C LEU A 66 -13.35 -7.38 22.04
N ALA A 67 -12.38 -6.51 22.27
CA ALA A 67 -12.29 -5.64 23.44
C ALA A 67 -13.04 -4.33 23.20
N TRP A 68 -12.76 -3.70 22.05
CA TRP A 68 -13.37 -2.44 21.62
C TRP A 68 -13.20 -2.26 20.10
N SER A 69 -13.98 -1.37 19.52
CA SER A 69 -13.88 -0.95 18.12
C SER A 69 -14.09 0.56 17.97
N TYR A 70 -13.59 1.13 16.88
CA TYR A 70 -13.78 2.55 16.55
C TYR A 70 -14.09 2.72 15.06
N LYS A 71 -15.22 3.35 14.74
CA LYS A 71 -15.64 3.59 13.34
C LYS A 71 -14.86 4.77 12.75
N LEU A 72 -14.26 4.58 11.58
CA LEU A 72 -13.60 5.65 10.82
C LEU A 72 -14.61 6.43 9.96
N ASP A 73 -14.25 7.64 9.53
CA ASP A 73 -15.20 8.58 8.92
C ASP A 73 -15.65 8.17 7.51
N LEU A 74 -14.78 7.53 6.73
CA LEU A 74 -15.04 7.15 5.34
C LEU A 74 -14.82 5.66 5.12
N ASP A 75 -15.76 5.02 4.42
CA ASP A 75 -15.71 3.61 4.04
C ASP A 75 -14.96 3.44 2.71
N ARG A 76 -13.63 3.53 2.76
CA ARG A 76 -12.68 3.23 1.66
C ARG A 76 -11.56 2.33 2.20
N GLY A 77 -10.50 2.11 1.44
CA GLY A 77 -9.35 1.31 1.84
C GLY A 77 -8.68 1.82 3.10
N VAL A 78 -8.44 0.89 4.03
CA VAL A 78 -7.70 1.15 5.27
C VAL A 78 -6.43 0.30 5.27
N GLU A 79 -5.29 0.98 5.20
CA GLU A 79 -3.96 0.36 5.06
C GLU A 79 -3.04 0.63 6.27
N ALA A 80 -3.55 1.34 7.27
CA ALA A 80 -2.75 1.87 8.36
C ALA A 80 -2.19 0.78 9.28
N THR A 81 -0.89 0.83 9.57
CA THR A 81 -0.35 0.17 10.77
C THR A 81 -0.43 1.18 11.94
N PRO A 82 -1.22 0.90 13.00
CA PRO A 82 -1.27 1.81 14.15
C PRO A 82 0.07 1.91 14.90
N ILE A 83 0.32 3.05 15.51
CA ILE A 83 1.43 3.30 16.45
C ILE A 83 0.83 3.37 17.85
N VAL A 84 1.43 2.69 18.83
CA VAL A 84 0.97 2.74 20.23
C VAL A 84 2.11 3.14 21.13
N VAL A 85 1.95 4.25 21.84
CA VAL A 85 2.93 4.76 22.80
C VAL A 85 2.22 5.15 24.08
N ASP A 86 2.61 4.52 25.19
CA ASP A 86 2.21 4.88 26.55
C ASP A 86 0.69 4.99 26.73
N GLY A 87 -0.05 4.04 26.12
CA GLY A 87 -1.51 3.93 26.22
C GLY A 87 -2.31 4.76 25.21
N VAL A 88 -1.65 5.45 24.29
CA VAL A 88 -2.31 6.16 23.18
C VAL A 88 -2.00 5.48 21.85
N MET A 89 -3.03 5.21 21.06
CA MET A 89 -2.93 4.70 19.70
C MET A 89 -3.06 5.85 18.69
N TYR A 90 -2.13 5.95 17.76
CA TYR A 90 -2.18 6.86 16.62
C TYR A 90 -2.35 6.04 15.33
N THR A 91 -3.40 6.30 14.57
CA THR A 91 -3.70 5.59 13.32
C THR A 91 -4.33 6.52 12.29
N THR A 92 -4.57 6.02 11.08
CA THR A 92 -5.11 6.79 9.97
C THR A 92 -6.30 6.11 9.30
N GLY A 93 -7.16 6.94 8.71
CA GLY A 93 -8.22 6.52 7.78
C GLY A 93 -7.99 7.10 6.37
N PRO A 94 -8.97 6.92 5.46
CA PRO A 94 -8.89 7.46 4.10
C PRO A 94 -8.65 8.98 4.08
N PHE A 95 -7.99 9.46 3.03
CA PHE A 95 -7.55 10.86 2.86
C PHE A 95 -6.61 11.38 3.96
N SER A 96 -5.84 10.49 4.56
CA SER A 96 -4.81 10.82 5.56
C SER A 96 -5.35 11.45 6.85
N VAL A 97 -6.62 11.21 7.19
CA VAL A 97 -7.18 11.63 8.48
C VAL A 97 -6.50 10.84 9.60
N VAL A 98 -5.97 11.54 10.60
CA VAL A 98 -5.25 10.95 11.74
C VAL A 98 -6.15 10.92 12.97
N TYR A 99 -6.15 9.81 13.68
CA TYR A 99 -6.90 9.58 14.91
C TYR A 99 -5.94 9.25 16.04
N ALA A 100 -6.11 9.91 17.19
CA ALA A 100 -5.53 9.49 18.46
C ALA A 100 -6.62 8.90 19.35
N LEU A 101 -6.43 7.65 19.79
CA LEU A 101 -7.40 6.88 20.57
C LEU A 101 -6.76 6.43 21.90
N ASP A 102 -7.53 6.38 22.97
CA ASP A 102 -7.12 5.67 24.19
C ASP A 102 -7.05 4.17 23.88
N ALA A 103 -5.86 3.58 23.99
CA ALA A 103 -5.60 2.22 23.56
C ALA A 103 -6.28 1.16 24.45
N ARG A 104 -6.83 1.53 25.62
CA ARG A 104 -7.56 0.59 26.49
C ARG A 104 -8.99 0.35 26.02
N ASN A 105 -9.64 1.38 25.46
CA ASN A 105 -11.09 1.37 25.25
C ASN A 105 -11.56 2.00 23.93
N GLY A 106 -10.64 2.52 23.10
CA GLY A 106 -10.96 3.10 21.80
C GLY A 106 -11.56 4.50 21.85
N LYS A 107 -11.60 5.17 23.02
CA LYS A 107 -12.14 6.52 23.13
C LYS A 107 -11.28 7.50 22.32
N LEU A 108 -11.93 8.29 21.47
CA LEU A 108 -11.28 9.36 20.72
C LEU A 108 -10.68 10.40 21.68
N ILE A 109 -9.38 10.67 21.54
CA ILE A 109 -8.67 11.74 22.22
C ILE A 109 -8.71 12.99 21.34
N TRP A 110 -8.22 12.88 20.11
CA TRP A 110 -8.29 13.94 19.09
C TRP A 110 -8.34 13.34 17.69
N LYS A 111 -8.83 14.14 16.74
CA LYS A 111 -8.84 13.83 15.31
C LYS A 111 -8.22 15.00 14.54
N TYR A 112 -7.34 14.70 13.61
CA TYR A 112 -6.74 15.68 12.71
C TYR A 112 -7.07 15.31 11.26
N ASP A 113 -7.90 16.13 10.61
CA ASP A 113 -8.16 16.03 9.17
C ASP A 113 -7.26 17.07 8.47
N PRO A 114 -6.27 16.64 7.66
CA PRO A 114 -5.41 17.56 6.92
C PRO A 114 -6.15 18.29 5.79
N GLN A 115 -7.41 17.91 5.52
CA GLN A 115 -8.22 18.41 4.40
C GLN A 115 -7.48 18.25 3.08
N SER A 116 -6.99 17.02 2.80
CA SER A 116 -6.29 16.72 1.55
C SER A 116 -7.06 17.29 0.34
N ASP A 117 -6.38 18.03 -0.53
CA ASP A 117 -7.03 18.75 -1.63
C ASP A 117 -7.80 17.79 -2.54
N ARG A 118 -9.14 17.84 -2.49
CA ARG A 118 -10.00 16.91 -3.22
C ARG A 118 -10.01 17.17 -4.72
N ASN A 119 -9.60 18.36 -5.18
CA ASN A 119 -9.38 18.61 -6.61
C ASN A 119 -8.29 17.69 -7.18
N ARG A 120 -7.38 17.21 -6.32
CA ARG A 120 -6.28 16.30 -6.68
C ARG A 120 -6.58 14.84 -6.34
N ALA A 121 -7.80 14.49 -5.92
CA ALA A 121 -8.11 13.12 -5.51
C ALA A 121 -7.90 12.09 -6.63
N GLY A 122 -8.11 12.49 -7.89
CA GLY A 122 -7.85 11.66 -9.07
C GLY A 122 -6.36 11.45 -9.40
N GLU A 123 -5.45 12.16 -8.74
CA GLU A 123 -3.99 11.98 -8.86
C GLU A 123 -3.49 10.77 -8.04
N ALA A 124 -4.36 10.13 -7.26
CA ALA A 124 -4.07 8.90 -6.53
C ALA A 124 -4.46 7.69 -7.38
N CYS A 125 -3.50 6.83 -7.72
CA CYS A 125 -3.77 5.65 -8.55
C CYS A 125 -4.69 4.65 -7.87
N CYS A 126 -4.52 4.53 -6.56
CA CYS A 126 -4.71 3.26 -5.88
C CYS A 126 -5.56 3.45 -4.63
N ASP A 127 -6.70 4.13 -4.78
CA ASP A 127 -7.59 4.55 -3.68
C ASP A 127 -6.99 5.68 -2.81
N ALA A 128 -7.82 6.32 -1.96
CA ALA A 128 -7.40 7.44 -1.10
C ALA A 128 -6.83 6.95 0.24
N VAL A 129 -5.84 6.07 0.17
CA VAL A 129 -5.30 5.31 1.31
C VAL A 129 -4.18 6.03 2.05
N ASN A 130 -3.91 5.58 3.27
CA ASN A 130 -2.73 5.97 4.04
C ASN A 130 -2.27 4.81 4.94
N ARG A 131 -0.95 4.55 4.99
CA ARG A 131 -0.35 3.39 5.70
C ARG A 131 0.06 3.65 7.14
N GLY A 132 -0.22 4.84 7.65
CA GLY A 132 -0.03 5.20 9.06
C GLY A 132 0.87 6.42 9.25
N VAL A 133 1.24 6.63 10.50
CA VAL A 133 2.03 7.77 10.97
C VAL A 133 3.39 7.34 11.50
N ALA A 134 4.26 8.31 11.74
CA ALA A 134 5.42 8.14 12.61
C ALA A 134 5.31 9.02 13.85
N VAL A 135 6.13 8.75 14.87
CA VAL A 135 6.19 9.54 16.10
C VAL A 135 7.63 9.89 16.48
N TRP A 136 7.83 11.09 17.02
CA TRP A 136 9.14 11.56 17.49
C TRP A 136 8.99 12.80 18.36
N LYS A 137 9.59 12.80 19.56
CA LYS A 137 9.68 13.93 20.50
C LYS A 137 8.35 14.69 20.65
N GLY A 138 7.27 13.96 20.91
CA GLY A 138 5.96 14.56 21.18
C GLY A 138 5.18 15.00 19.95
N LYS A 139 5.60 14.58 18.75
CA LYS A 139 4.91 14.87 17.49
C LYS A 139 4.54 13.59 16.75
N VAL A 140 3.43 13.66 16.03
CA VAL A 140 2.93 12.66 15.09
C VAL A 140 3.13 13.19 13.67
N TYR A 141 3.65 12.39 12.74
CA TYR A 141 3.97 12.79 11.38
C TYR A 141 3.13 12.00 10.37
N VAL A 142 2.52 12.69 9.42
CA VAL A 142 1.65 12.07 8.41
C VAL A 142 1.98 12.58 7.01
N GLY A 143 2.04 11.64 6.06
CA GLY A 143 2.03 11.94 4.63
C GLY A 143 0.59 12.15 4.15
N VAL A 144 0.28 13.33 3.64
CA VAL A 144 -1.06 13.67 3.14
C VAL A 144 -1.17 13.26 1.67
N LEU A 145 -2.30 12.67 1.28
CA LEU A 145 -2.54 12.17 -0.07
C LEU A 145 -2.17 13.19 -1.15
N ASP A 146 -2.43 14.47 -0.90
CA ASP A 146 -2.15 15.56 -1.84
C ASP A 146 -0.67 15.97 -1.97
N GLY A 147 0.26 15.33 -1.24
CA GLY A 147 1.70 15.56 -1.35
C GLY A 147 2.34 16.33 -0.19
N ARG A 148 1.55 16.79 0.79
CA ARG A 148 2.11 17.43 2.00
C ARG A 148 2.70 16.41 2.97
N LEU A 149 3.73 16.81 3.70
CA LEU A 149 4.17 16.17 4.94
C LEU A 149 3.84 17.11 6.09
N GLU A 150 3.19 16.61 7.14
CA GLU A 150 2.76 17.43 8.27
C GLU A 150 3.18 16.81 9.60
N ALA A 151 3.54 17.67 10.55
CA ALA A 151 3.72 17.30 11.95
C ALA A 151 2.57 17.83 12.79
N ILE A 152 2.15 17.03 13.76
CA ILE A 152 1.01 17.25 14.63
C ILE A 152 1.49 17.10 16.08
N ASP A 153 1.13 18.03 16.96
CA ASP A 153 1.40 17.90 18.39
C ASP A 153 0.62 16.71 18.96
N ALA A 154 1.33 15.77 19.58
CA ALA A 154 0.76 14.48 20.01
C ALA A 154 -0.27 14.60 21.14
N ARG A 155 -0.24 15.71 21.90
CA ARG A 155 -1.17 15.97 23.01
C ARG A 155 -2.45 16.62 22.53
N THR A 156 -2.33 17.62 21.66
CA THR A 156 -3.43 18.51 21.26
C THR A 156 -4.08 18.13 19.94
N GLY A 157 -3.39 17.38 19.08
CA GLY A 157 -3.84 17.09 17.71
C GLY A 157 -3.75 18.29 16.77
N GLN A 158 -3.10 19.39 17.19
CA GLN A 158 -2.93 20.58 16.36
C GLN A 158 -1.69 20.46 15.47
N ARG A 159 -1.78 21.00 14.26
CA ARG A 159 -0.64 21.06 13.33
C ARG A 159 0.50 21.89 13.91
N ALA A 160 1.69 21.30 13.99
CA ALA A 160 2.94 21.96 14.36
C ALA A 160 3.61 22.61 13.14
N TRP A 161 3.75 21.87 12.04
CA TRP A 161 4.26 22.38 10.76
C TRP A 161 3.70 21.58 9.57
N SER A 162 3.79 22.14 8.36
CA SER A 162 3.41 21.48 7.10
C SER A 162 4.31 21.97 5.97
N VAL A 163 4.74 21.03 5.11
CA VAL A 163 5.52 21.32 3.91
C VAL A 163 4.91 20.60 2.71
N ASP A 164 4.87 21.29 1.56
CA ASP A 164 4.55 20.65 0.29
C ASP A 164 5.80 19.95 -0.24
N THR A 165 5.75 18.62 -0.34
CA THR A 165 6.94 17.86 -0.74
C THR A 165 7.12 17.83 -2.25
N ARG A 166 6.10 18.24 -3.03
CA ARG A 166 6.05 18.07 -4.48
C ARG A 166 7.15 18.89 -5.16
N ALA A 167 7.99 18.21 -5.94
CA ALA A 167 9.04 18.88 -6.71
C ALA A 167 8.49 19.67 -7.91
N ASP A 168 7.33 19.26 -8.42
CA ASP A 168 6.66 19.86 -9.56
C ASP A 168 5.14 19.71 -9.39
N HIS A 169 4.42 20.83 -9.37
CA HIS A 169 2.96 20.84 -9.16
C HIS A 169 2.16 20.44 -10.40
N ALA A 170 2.78 20.46 -11.59
CA ALA A 170 2.19 19.96 -12.82
C ALA A 170 2.14 18.42 -12.85
N ARG A 171 2.80 17.74 -11.92
CA ARG A 171 2.85 16.29 -11.81
C ARG A 171 1.86 15.75 -10.77
N SER A 172 1.41 14.53 -10.99
CA SER A 172 0.48 13.81 -10.12
C SER A 172 1.22 13.10 -8.98
N TYR A 173 1.88 13.88 -8.12
CA TYR A 173 2.53 13.37 -6.91
C TYR A 173 1.53 13.23 -5.77
N THR A 174 1.55 12.07 -5.11
CA THR A 174 0.74 11.78 -3.92
C THR A 174 1.58 11.09 -2.84
N ILE A 175 1.09 11.05 -1.59
CA ILE A 175 1.74 10.29 -0.50
C ILE A 175 0.75 9.33 0.14
N THR A 176 1.08 8.04 0.14
CA THR A 176 0.26 6.96 0.74
C THR A 176 1.00 6.20 1.85
N GLY A 177 2.33 6.06 1.74
CA GLY A 177 3.15 5.36 2.73
C GLY A 177 3.29 6.08 4.07
N ALA A 178 3.67 5.33 5.10
CA ALA A 178 3.98 5.87 6.41
C ALA A 178 5.43 6.42 6.44
N PRO A 179 5.66 7.64 6.95
CA PRO A 179 7.02 8.16 7.13
C PRO A 179 7.81 7.31 8.13
N ARG A 180 9.15 7.39 8.09
CA ARG A 180 10.04 6.91 9.16
C ARG A 180 10.78 8.11 9.76
N VAL A 181 11.10 8.09 11.05
CA VAL A 181 11.95 9.12 11.66
C VAL A 181 13.28 8.50 12.06
N VAL A 182 14.36 9.01 11.46
CA VAL A 182 15.73 8.52 11.64
C VAL A 182 16.63 9.71 11.98
N ASN A 183 17.39 9.62 13.07
CA ASN A 183 18.31 10.68 13.50
C ASN A 183 17.68 12.09 13.52
N GLY A 184 16.42 12.18 13.98
CA GLY A 184 15.66 13.44 14.01
C GLY A 184 15.19 13.95 12.65
N LYS A 185 15.19 13.09 11.61
CA LYS A 185 14.75 13.43 10.26
C LYS A 185 13.59 12.54 9.82
N VAL A 186 12.50 13.17 9.40
CA VAL A 186 11.30 12.51 8.86
C VAL A 186 11.55 12.20 7.38
N VAL A 187 11.70 10.92 7.08
CA VAL A 187 11.92 10.38 5.74
C VAL A 187 10.58 10.05 5.12
N ILE A 188 10.33 10.57 3.92
CA ILE A 188 9.13 10.27 3.14
C ILE A 188 9.44 10.29 1.63
N GLY A 189 8.79 9.39 0.89
CA GLY A 189 8.77 9.40 -0.57
C GLY A 189 7.42 9.88 -1.12
N ASN A 190 7.02 9.37 -2.27
CA ASN A 190 5.76 9.69 -2.95
C ASN A 190 5.38 8.57 -3.93
N GLY A 191 4.13 8.57 -4.37
CA GLY A 191 3.60 7.78 -5.49
C GLY A 191 3.31 8.65 -6.73
N GLY A 192 2.96 8.00 -7.83
CA GLY A 192 2.57 8.68 -9.09
C GLY A 192 3.17 8.08 -10.37
N ALA A 193 3.88 6.95 -10.31
CA ALA A 193 4.51 6.35 -11.50
C ALA A 193 3.50 6.02 -12.61
N GLU A 194 2.26 5.68 -12.26
CA GLU A 194 1.16 5.37 -13.19
C GLU A 194 0.70 6.58 -14.00
N PHE A 195 0.96 7.79 -13.50
CA PHE A 195 0.68 9.06 -14.19
C PHE A 195 1.94 9.63 -14.86
N GLY A 196 3.12 9.20 -14.41
CA GLY A 196 4.41 9.62 -14.93
C GLY A 196 5.00 10.82 -14.20
N VAL A 197 5.84 10.50 -13.22
CA VAL A 197 6.57 11.43 -12.36
C VAL A 197 8.00 10.94 -12.15
N ARG A 198 8.91 11.82 -11.72
CA ARG A 198 10.27 11.46 -11.34
C ARG A 198 10.33 11.10 -9.86
N GLY A 199 10.69 9.87 -9.52
CA GLY A 199 10.75 9.40 -8.15
C GLY A 199 11.85 10.09 -7.33
N TYR A 200 11.56 10.32 -6.05
CA TYR A 200 12.54 10.81 -5.07
C TYR A 200 12.11 10.50 -3.64
N VAL A 201 13.07 10.58 -2.72
CA VAL A 201 12.88 10.49 -1.27
C VAL A 201 13.46 11.75 -0.64
N THR A 202 12.77 12.32 0.34
CA THR A 202 13.21 13.52 1.05
C THR A 202 13.24 13.28 2.54
N ALA A 203 14.26 13.79 3.21
CA ALA A 203 14.32 13.86 4.66
C ALA A 203 14.12 15.31 5.12
N TYR A 204 13.23 15.51 6.08
CA TYR A 204 12.94 16.80 6.69
C TYR A 204 13.29 16.77 8.18
N ASP A 205 13.81 17.85 8.71
CA ASP A 205 14.03 17.99 10.15
C ASP A 205 12.70 17.82 10.92
N ALA A 206 12.70 16.95 11.93
CA ALA A 206 11.50 16.58 12.66
C ALA A 206 10.88 17.75 13.45
N GLU A 207 11.70 18.69 13.91
CA GLU A 207 11.22 19.82 14.71
C GLU A 207 10.62 20.93 13.84
N THR A 208 11.24 21.23 12.71
CA THR A 208 10.97 22.43 11.90
C THR A 208 10.34 22.15 10.54
N GLY A 209 10.38 20.91 10.06
CA GLY A 209 9.99 20.56 8.69
C GLY A 209 10.97 21.04 7.62
N LYS A 210 12.16 21.57 8.00
CA LYS A 210 13.15 22.03 7.02
C LYS A 210 13.72 20.84 6.24
N GLN A 211 13.76 20.92 4.91
CA GLN A 211 14.40 19.89 4.08
C GLN A 211 15.89 19.77 4.44
N ALA A 212 16.31 18.57 4.87
CA ALA A 212 17.69 18.24 5.15
C ALA A 212 18.41 17.78 3.88
N TRP A 213 17.83 16.81 3.17
CA TRP A 213 18.35 16.29 1.90
C TRP A 213 17.23 15.70 1.05
N ARG A 214 17.49 15.55 -0.25
CA ARG A 214 16.63 14.83 -1.21
C ARG A 214 17.49 13.92 -2.09
N PHE A 215 17.03 12.69 -2.27
CA PHE A 215 17.63 11.69 -3.15
C PHE A 215 16.66 11.38 -4.30
N TYR A 216 17.05 11.68 -5.54
CA TYR A 216 16.28 11.25 -6.72
C TYR A 216 16.62 9.79 -7.06
N THR A 217 15.62 9.02 -7.49
CA THR A 217 15.80 7.59 -7.77
C THR A 217 16.09 7.30 -9.24
N VAL A 218 15.85 8.25 -10.14
CA VAL A 218 16.10 8.13 -11.59
C VAL A 218 16.68 9.44 -12.13
N PRO A 219 17.47 9.43 -13.22
CA PRO A 219 18.11 10.62 -13.76
C PRO A 219 17.08 11.62 -14.31
N GLY A 220 17.48 12.90 -14.35
CA GLY A 220 16.72 13.99 -14.96
C GLY A 220 17.10 14.20 -16.43
N ASP A 221 17.07 15.45 -16.89
CA ASP A 221 17.49 15.79 -18.25
C ASP A 221 18.96 15.37 -18.50
N PRO A 222 19.23 14.44 -19.43
CA PRO A 222 20.59 13.97 -19.70
C PRO A 222 21.52 15.06 -20.30
N LYS A 223 20.98 16.22 -20.67
CA LYS A 223 21.76 17.39 -21.13
C LYS A 223 22.37 18.17 -19.97
N LEU A 224 21.89 17.96 -18.73
CA LEU A 224 22.43 18.57 -17.52
C LEU A 224 23.42 17.63 -16.84
N PRO A 225 24.42 18.16 -16.10
CA PRO A 225 25.28 17.31 -15.29
C PRO A 225 24.46 16.56 -14.24
N PRO A 226 24.76 15.29 -13.94
CA PRO A 226 24.08 14.54 -12.89
C PRO A 226 24.19 15.24 -11.53
N GLU A 227 23.11 15.22 -10.74
CA GLU A 227 23.01 15.97 -9.49
C GLU A 227 23.95 15.45 -8.39
N ASP A 228 24.23 14.14 -8.40
CA ASP A 228 25.07 13.46 -7.43
C ASP A 228 25.72 12.18 -8.01
N LYS A 229 26.49 11.48 -7.17
CA LYS A 229 27.14 10.21 -7.52
C LYS A 229 26.13 9.15 -8.00
N ALA A 230 24.95 9.10 -7.39
CA ALA A 230 23.93 8.11 -7.71
C ALA A 230 23.36 8.37 -9.10
N MET A 231 23.03 9.63 -9.41
CA MET A 231 22.56 10.03 -10.74
C MET A 231 23.64 9.88 -11.81
N ALA A 232 24.92 10.07 -11.48
CA ALA A 232 26.02 9.80 -12.40
C ALA A 232 26.19 8.29 -12.73
N ILE A 233 25.87 7.41 -11.79
CA ILE A 233 25.78 5.96 -12.03
C ILE A 233 24.54 5.65 -12.86
N ALA A 234 23.39 6.16 -12.44
CA ALA A 234 22.10 5.86 -13.03
C ALA A 234 21.99 6.33 -14.49
N ALA A 235 22.40 7.55 -14.80
CA ALA A 235 22.30 8.16 -16.13
C ALA A 235 22.93 7.31 -17.25
N LYS A 236 23.96 6.51 -16.95
CA LYS A 236 24.61 5.59 -17.92
C LYS A 236 23.70 4.45 -18.39
N THR A 237 22.63 4.19 -17.65
CA THR A 237 21.71 3.07 -17.86
C THR A 237 20.39 3.48 -18.51
N TRP A 238 20.27 4.74 -18.95
CA TRP A 238 19.12 5.29 -19.66
C TRP A 238 19.52 5.75 -21.05
N HIS A 239 18.60 5.62 -22.01
CA HIS A 239 18.85 5.94 -23.42
C HIS A 239 17.77 6.84 -24.01
N GLY A 240 18.19 7.87 -24.75
CA GLY A 240 17.31 8.93 -25.22
C GLY A 240 16.99 9.95 -24.12
N ASP A 241 16.04 10.85 -24.37
CA ASP A 241 15.56 11.85 -23.40
C ASP A 241 14.03 11.84 -23.22
N ALA A 242 13.32 10.93 -23.90
CA ALA A 242 11.86 10.82 -23.81
C ALA A 242 11.36 10.53 -22.37
N PHE A 243 12.15 9.80 -21.56
CA PHE A 243 11.81 9.52 -20.16
C PHE A 243 11.70 10.80 -19.31
N VAL A 244 12.30 11.93 -19.72
CA VAL A 244 12.25 13.18 -18.96
C VAL A 244 10.84 13.75 -18.94
N GLU A 245 10.16 13.78 -20.10
CA GLU A 245 8.77 14.21 -20.19
C GLU A 245 7.84 13.19 -19.53
N GLN A 246 8.11 11.90 -19.72
CA GLN A 246 7.33 10.81 -19.11
C GLN A 246 7.47 10.77 -17.58
N GLY A 247 8.61 11.20 -17.05
CA GLY A 247 8.95 11.25 -15.63
C GLY A 247 9.94 10.18 -15.20
N GLY A 248 10.07 9.07 -15.92
CA GLY A 248 11.00 7.97 -15.62
C GLY A 248 10.48 6.98 -14.58
N GLY A 249 9.65 7.40 -13.61
CA GLY A 249 9.10 6.55 -12.55
C GLY A 249 10.03 6.47 -11.34
N GLY A 250 10.13 5.30 -10.72
CA GLY A 250 11.02 5.05 -9.58
C GLY A 250 10.51 5.64 -8.26
N THR A 251 9.20 5.81 -8.12
CA THR A 251 8.59 6.34 -6.89
C THR A 251 8.81 5.41 -5.69
N ALA A 252 9.19 5.97 -4.54
CA ALA A 252 9.40 5.23 -3.29
C ALA A 252 8.20 5.43 -2.35
N TRP A 253 7.09 4.75 -2.66
CA TRP A 253 5.77 5.08 -2.11
C TRP A 253 5.39 4.32 -0.82
N ASP A 254 6.25 3.42 -0.33
CA ASP A 254 5.91 2.55 0.81
C ASP A 254 7.07 2.29 1.79
N SER A 255 7.86 1.24 1.59
CA SER A 255 8.73 0.72 2.64
C SER A 255 10.10 1.39 2.71
N PHE A 256 10.52 1.61 3.95
CA PHE A 256 11.86 2.04 4.34
C PHE A 256 12.32 1.20 5.53
N ALA A 257 13.62 0.93 5.64
CA ALA A 257 14.22 0.29 6.80
C ALA A 257 15.49 1.04 7.22
N PHE A 258 15.96 0.86 8.45
CA PHE A 258 17.15 1.57 8.94
C PHE A 258 18.04 0.66 9.78
N ASP A 259 19.35 0.70 9.54
CA ASP A 259 20.35 0.10 10.42
C ASP A 259 21.12 1.21 11.16
N PRO A 260 20.90 1.41 12.47
CA PRO A 260 21.61 2.40 13.27
C PRO A 260 23.12 2.19 13.39
N GLU A 261 23.60 0.95 13.32
CA GLU A 261 25.04 0.64 13.45
C GLU A 261 25.80 1.02 12.18
N LEU A 262 25.17 0.84 11.02
CA LEU A 262 25.74 1.20 9.72
C LEU A 262 25.39 2.63 9.31
N ASN A 263 24.44 3.27 10.00
CA ASN A 263 23.82 4.54 9.64
C ASN A 263 23.29 4.55 8.19
N LEU A 264 22.70 3.43 7.78
CA LEU A 264 22.15 3.24 6.44
C LEU A 264 20.63 3.21 6.48
N LEU A 265 20.03 4.10 5.68
CA LEU A 265 18.62 4.06 5.32
C LEU A 265 18.48 3.23 4.04
N TYR A 266 17.58 2.25 4.07
CA TYR A 266 17.25 1.41 2.92
C TYR A 266 15.93 1.89 2.31
N ILE A 267 15.95 2.12 1.00
CA ILE A 267 14.85 2.68 0.20
C ILE A 267 14.42 1.62 -0.81
N GLY A 268 13.13 1.28 -0.81
CA GLY A 268 12.52 0.49 -1.87
C GLY A 268 12.08 1.39 -3.03
N VAL A 269 12.49 1.09 -4.25
CA VAL A 269 12.25 1.92 -5.45
C VAL A 269 11.24 1.26 -6.40
N GLY A 270 10.28 2.04 -6.87
CA GLY A 270 9.17 1.59 -7.71
C GLY A 270 9.50 1.30 -9.17
N ASN A 271 8.43 1.08 -9.92
CA ASN A 271 8.37 0.76 -11.34
C ASN A 271 8.74 1.94 -12.25
N GLY A 272 9.02 1.64 -13.52
CA GLY A 272 9.31 2.64 -14.55
C GLY A 272 8.07 3.39 -15.05
N SER A 273 8.26 4.62 -15.52
CA SER A 273 7.23 5.39 -16.22
C SER A 273 7.77 6.05 -17.49
N LEU A 274 7.26 5.73 -18.69
CA LEU A 274 6.18 4.77 -18.97
C LEU A 274 6.59 3.32 -18.61
N TRP A 275 5.62 2.42 -18.43
CA TRP A 275 5.90 1.02 -18.11
C TRP A 275 6.65 0.33 -19.26
N ASP A 276 6.30 0.66 -20.51
CA ASP A 276 6.94 0.08 -21.69
C ASP A 276 8.40 0.55 -21.84
N PRO A 277 9.40 -0.34 -21.74
CA PRO A 277 10.81 0.04 -21.80
C PRO A 277 11.23 0.55 -23.18
N LYS A 278 10.51 0.19 -24.26
CA LYS A 278 10.78 0.69 -25.61
C LYS A 278 10.46 2.17 -25.72
N TRP A 279 9.34 2.59 -25.15
CA TRP A 279 8.95 4.01 -25.11
C TRP A 279 9.68 4.81 -24.05
N ARG A 280 10.04 4.18 -22.93
CA ARG A 280 10.76 4.82 -21.84
C ARG A 280 12.24 5.05 -22.15
N SER A 281 12.94 4.01 -22.62
CA SER A 281 14.40 4.03 -22.75
C SER A 281 14.89 3.26 -23.98
N GLN A 282 14.13 3.31 -25.09
CA GLN A 282 14.51 2.69 -26.36
C GLN A 282 14.78 1.17 -26.24
N ALA A 283 14.15 0.50 -25.26
CA ALA A 283 14.35 -0.90 -24.91
C ALA A 283 15.81 -1.26 -24.57
N LYS A 284 16.56 -0.30 -24.04
CA LYS A 284 17.97 -0.44 -23.66
C LYS A 284 18.21 0.03 -22.24
N GLY A 285 19.25 -0.53 -21.65
CA GLY A 285 19.76 -0.15 -20.34
C GLY A 285 18.93 -0.73 -19.20
N ASP A 286 19.54 -0.74 -18.03
CA ASP A 286 18.94 -1.27 -16.80
C ASP A 286 17.98 -0.29 -16.14
N ASN A 287 18.04 0.99 -16.53
CA ASN A 287 17.18 2.07 -16.02
C ASN A 287 17.25 2.22 -14.50
N LEU A 288 18.46 2.35 -13.95
CA LEU A 288 18.65 2.53 -12.52
C LEU A 288 18.00 3.84 -12.02
N PHE A 289 17.45 3.88 -10.80
CA PHE A 289 17.34 2.80 -9.82
C PHE A 289 15.95 2.14 -9.81
N LEU A 290 15.25 2.06 -10.94
CA LEU A 290 13.95 1.38 -11.01
C LEU A 290 14.00 -0.03 -10.42
N SER A 291 12.94 -0.45 -9.73
CA SER A 291 12.81 -1.79 -9.15
C SER A 291 14.06 -2.21 -8.38
N SER A 292 14.52 -1.38 -7.44
CA SER A 292 15.76 -1.58 -6.70
C SER A 292 15.58 -1.38 -5.20
N ILE A 293 16.43 -2.06 -4.42
CA ILE A 293 16.75 -1.67 -3.05
C ILE A 293 17.97 -0.76 -3.12
N VAL A 294 17.88 0.42 -2.51
CA VAL A 294 18.97 1.40 -2.47
C VAL A 294 19.31 1.73 -1.03
N ALA A 295 20.59 1.63 -0.66
CA ALA A 295 21.09 2.11 0.62
C ALA A 295 21.74 3.48 0.47
N VAL A 296 21.34 4.40 1.34
CA VAL A 296 21.91 5.74 1.45
C VAL A 296 22.34 6.02 2.88
N ASN A 297 23.30 6.91 3.07
CA ASN A 297 23.61 7.43 4.39
C ASN A 297 22.40 8.21 4.92
N ALA A 298 21.93 7.88 6.13
CA ALA A 298 20.66 8.44 6.64
C ALA A 298 20.73 9.95 6.95
N ASP A 299 21.92 10.49 7.23
CA ASP A 299 22.08 11.90 7.58
C ASP A 299 22.23 12.83 6.37
N THR A 300 22.76 12.32 5.27
CA THR A 300 23.12 13.11 4.08
C THR A 300 22.32 12.74 2.83
N GLY A 301 21.73 11.54 2.77
CA GLY A 301 21.09 11.00 1.57
C GLY A 301 22.08 10.49 0.51
N GLU A 302 23.39 10.49 0.80
CA GLU A 302 24.40 10.05 -0.16
C GLU A 302 24.32 8.54 -0.43
N TYR A 303 24.37 8.18 -1.71
CA TYR A 303 24.35 6.79 -2.17
C TYR A 303 25.52 5.95 -1.64
N VAL A 304 25.21 4.73 -1.18
CA VAL A 304 26.19 3.73 -0.72
C VAL A 304 26.21 2.52 -1.66
N TRP A 305 25.10 1.79 -1.76
CA TRP A 305 24.96 0.61 -2.61
C TRP A 305 23.51 0.47 -3.13
N HIS A 306 23.31 -0.34 -4.16
CA HIS A 306 21.98 -0.78 -4.57
C HIS A 306 21.99 -2.24 -5.05
N TYR A 307 20.81 -2.87 -5.05
CA TYR A 307 20.55 -4.13 -5.72
C TYR A 307 19.26 -3.99 -6.53
N GLN A 308 19.32 -4.22 -7.85
CA GLN A 308 18.18 -4.10 -8.74
C GLN A 308 17.47 -5.44 -8.93
N THR A 309 16.22 -5.52 -8.46
CA THR A 309 15.43 -6.75 -8.51
C THR A 309 14.88 -7.02 -9.90
N THR A 310 14.55 -5.97 -10.67
CA THR A 310 14.02 -6.10 -12.04
C THR A 310 14.70 -5.09 -12.98
N PRO A 311 15.86 -5.44 -13.54
CA PRO A 311 16.53 -4.57 -14.51
C PRO A 311 15.71 -4.31 -15.75
N GLY A 312 15.58 -3.03 -16.13
CA GLY A 312 14.76 -2.61 -17.26
C GLY A 312 13.27 -2.88 -17.07
N ASP A 313 12.76 -2.78 -15.84
CA ASP A 313 11.36 -3.04 -15.46
C ASP A 313 10.34 -2.65 -16.54
N ALA A 314 9.44 -3.58 -16.84
CA ALA A 314 8.46 -3.47 -17.92
C ALA A 314 7.05 -3.91 -17.51
N TRP A 315 6.84 -4.32 -16.26
CA TRP A 315 5.64 -5.05 -15.84
C TRP A 315 5.01 -4.49 -14.56
N ASP A 316 5.32 -3.22 -14.26
CA ASP A 316 4.97 -2.60 -12.98
C ASP A 316 5.54 -3.40 -11.80
N TYR A 317 6.80 -3.84 -11.90
CA TYR A 317 7.45 -4.53 -10.80
C TYR A 317 8.17 -3.54 -9.90
N THR A 318 7.45 -3.04 -8.91
CA THR A 318 8.02 -2.27 -7.82
C THR A 318 8.91 -3.12 -6.93
N ALA A 319 9.91 -2.48 -6.31
CA ALA A 319 10.67 -2.99 -5.18
C ALA A 319 10.46 -2.09 -3.95
N THR A 320 9.24 -1.57 -3.78
CA THR A 320 8.83 -0.70 -2.67
C THR A 320 8.30 -1.48 -1.48
N GLN A 321 8.22 -2.80 -1.60
CA GLN A 321 7.64 -3.70 -0.62
C GLN A 321 8.50 -3.82 0.62
N HIS A 322 7.90 -4.45 1.62
CA HIS A 322 8.48 -4.56 2.94
C HIS A 322 9.91 -5.15 2.91
N MET A 323 10.84 -4.42 3.51
CA MET A 323 12.23 -4.83 3.71
C MET A 323 12.45 -5.11 5.19
N ILE A 324 12.85 -6.34 5.52
CA ILE A 324 13.14 -6.77 6.89
C ILE A 324 14.65 -6.91 7.07
N LEU A 325 15.20 -6.31 8.13
CA LEU A 325 16.58 -6.51 8.53
C LEU A 325 16.67 -7.63 9.57
N ALA A 326 17.60 -8.55 9.39
CA ALA A 326 17.77 -9.68 10.31
C ALA A 326 19.23 -10.14 10.37
N GLU A 327 19.52 -11.04 11.30
CA GLU A 327 20.76 -11.81 11.32
C GLU A 327 20.41 -13.28 11.07
N LEU A 328 21.00 -13.88 10.03
CA LEU A 328 20.72 -15.26 9.63
C LEU A 328 22.00 -16.09 9.52
N PRO A 329 21.95 -17.40 9.80
CA PRO A 329 23.08 -18.31 9.59
C PRO A 329 23.17 -18.73 8.11
N ILE A 330 23.88 -17.94 7.31
CA ILE A 330 24.11 -18.25 5.89
C ILE A 330 25.44 -18.99 5.74
N ASN A 331 25.39 -20.22 5.19
CA ASN A 331 26.56 -21.10 5.06
C ASN A 331 27.33 -21.29 6.38
N GLY A 332 26.59 -21.42 7.48
CA GLY A 332 27.16 -21.61 8.83
C GLY A 332 27.78 -20.36 9.45
N LYS A 333 27.64 -19.18 8.82
CA LYS A 333 28.15 -17.89 9.35
C LYS A 333 26.99 -16.93 9.63
N PRO A 334 27.01 -16.18 10.74
CA PRO A 334 26.06 -15.10 10.95
C PRO A 334 26.25 -14.03 9.87
N ARG A 335 25.16 -13.67 9.19
CA ARG A 335 25.13 -12.59 8.21
C ARG A 335 24.06 -11.58 8.59
N LYS A 336 24.46 -10.31 8.55
CA LYS A 336 23.58 -9.15 8.69
C LYS A 336 22.89 -8.91 7.35
N VAL A 337 21.63 -9.32 7.25
CA VAL A 337 20.89 -9.35 5.98
C VAL A 337 19.75 -8.35 5.93
N LEU A 338 19.34 -8.03 4.71
CA LEU A 338 18.06 -7.45 4.32
C LEU A 338 17.30 -8.50 3.52
N MET A 339 16.02 -8.67 3.83
CA MET A 339 15.11 -9.59 3.15
C MET A 339 13.97 -8.82 2.50
N GLN A 340 13.60 -9.18 1.27
CA GLN A 340 12.47 -8.57 0.56
C GLN A 340 11.81 -9.57 -0.39
N ALA A 341 10.49 -9.54 -0.49
CA ALA A 341 9.71 -10.25 -1.50
C ALA A 341 8.99 -9.25 -2.43
N PRO A 342 9.65 -8.63 -3.42
CA PRO A 342 9.02 -7.63 -4.29
C PRO A 342 8.03 -8.25 -5.31
N LYS A 343 7.42 -7.39 -6.14
CA LYS A 343 6.29 -7.75 -7.01
C LYS A 343 6.68 -8.87 -7.98
N ASN A 344 7.96 -8.92 -8.37
CA ASN A 344 8.45 -9.85 -9.39
C ASN A 344 8.43 -11.34 -8.99
N GLY A 345 8.22 -11.66 -7.71
CA GLY A 345 7.99 -13.04 -7.27
C GLY A 345 9.21 -13.81 -6.78
N PHE A 346 10.38 -13.19 -6.71
CA PHE A 346 11.51 -13.71 -5.95
C PHE A 346 11.45 -13.25 -4.48
N PHE A 347 11.98 -14.07 -3.58
CA PHE A 347 12.41 -13.67 -2.24
C PHE A 347 13.93 -13.48 -2.26
N TYR A 348 14.41 -12.32 -1.84
CA TYR A 348 15.82 -11.97 -1.83
C TYR A 348 16.37 -11.97 -0.40
N VAL A 349 17.58 -12.50 -0.23
CA VAL A 349 18.42 -12.30 0.96
C VAL A 349 19.70 -11.60 0.50
N ILE A 350 19.94 -10.40 1.03
CA ILE A 350 21.03 -9.52 0.61
C ILE A 350 21.85 -9.14 1.85
N ASP A 351 23.17 -9.08 1.74
CA ASP A 351 24.00 -8.49 2.78
C ASP A 351 23.73 -6.99 2.86
N ARG A 352 23.17 -6.53 3.97
CA ARG A 352 22.68 -5.14 4.07
C ARG A 352 23.80 -4.10 4.18
N ALA A 353 25.03 -4.52 4.48
CA ALA A 353 26.16 -3.59 4.54
C ALA A 353 26.74 -3.31 3.14
N THR A 354 26.69 -4.29 2.25
CA THR A 354 27.41 -4.26 0.97
C THR A 354 26.52 -4.29 -0.28
N GLY A 355 25.26 -4.73 -0.15
CA GLY A 355 24.37 -4.98 -1.29
C GLY A 355 24.63 -6.30 -2.01
N GLU A 356 25.50 -7.17 -1.47
CA GLU A 356 25.79 -8.48 -2.04
C GLU A 356 24.54 -9.38 -2.00
N LEU A 357 24.14 -9.91 -3.16
CA LEU A 357 23.10 -10.94 -3.22
C LEU A 357 23.61 -12.25 -2.60
N LEU A 358 22.93 -12.74 -1.56
CA LEU A 358 23.25 -14.02 -0.92
C LEU A 358 22.39 -15.15 -1.49
N SER A 359 21.11 -14.89 -1.73
CA SER A 359 20.19 -15.84 -2.37
C SER A 359 18.97 -15.14 -2.97
N ALA A 360 18.41 -15.75 -4.02
CA ALA A 360 17.12 -15.38 -4.57
C ALA A 360 16.35 -16.62 -5.07
N LYS A 361 15.10 -16.77 -4.65
CA LYS A 361 14.25 -17.90 -5.07
C LYS A 361 12.80 -17.48 -5.27
N GLY A 362 12.16 -18.03 -6.29
CA GLY A 362 10.75 -17.77 -6.57
C GLY A 362 9.83 -18.29 -5.45
N ILE A 363 8.92 -17.45 -4.96
CA ILE A 363 7.87 -17.81 -3.99
C ILE A 363 6.55 -18.22 -4.66
N VAL A 364 6.39 -17.84 -5.92
CA VAL A 364 5.24 -18.16 -6.79
C VAL A 364 5.72 -18.43 -8.22
N PRO A 365 4.87 -18.97 -9.11
CA PRO A 365 5.20 -19.08 -10.53
C PRO A 365 5.54 -17.73 -11.16
N GLN A 366 6.55 -17.71 -12.03
CA GLN A 366 7.02 -16.51 -12.71
C GLN A 366 7.17 -16.83 -14.21
N SER A 367 6.42 -16.15 -15.08
CA SER A 367 6.53 -16.31 -16.52
C SER A 367 7.46 -15.29 -17.18
N TRP A 368 7.89 -14.26 -16.45
CA TRP A 368 8.77 -13.21 -16.98
C TRP A 368 10.26 -13.57 -16.99
N THR A 369 10.64 -14.62 -16.26
CA THR A 369 12.04 -15.00 -16.02
C THR A 369 12.20 -16.50 -16.05
N LYS A 370 13.37 -16.96 -16.51
CA LYS A 370 13.81 -18.36 -16.48
C LYS A 370 14.54 -18.72 -15.18
N GLY A 371 14.68 -17.76 -14.25
CA GLY A 371 15.38 -17.92 -12.99
C GLY A 371 16.42 -16.83 -12.74
N MET A 372 17.14 -16.96 -11.63
CA MET A 372 18.23 -16.06 -11.25
C MET A 372 19.58 -16.62 -11.69
N ASP A 373 20.40 -15.83 -12.38
CA ASP A 373 21.82 -16.14 -12.54
C ASP A 373 22.58 -15.68 -11.29
N MET A 374 22.89 -16.62 -10.40
CA MET A 374 23.60 -16.33 -9.15
C MET A 374 25.05 -15.88 -9.33
N LYS A 375 25.64 -16.00 -10.53
CA LYS A 375 27.00 -15.46 -10.78
C LYS A 375 26.98 -13.95 -10.94
N THR A 376 25.93 -13.42 -11.56
CA THR A 376 25.76 -11.99 -11.84
C THR A 376 24.80 -11.32 -10.87
N GLY A 377 23.97 -12.10 -10.17
CA GLY A 377 22.85 -11.61 -9.38
C GLY A 377 21.73 -11.02 -10.23
N ARG A 378 21.64 -11.42 -11.52
CA ARG A 378 20.68 -10.88 -12.48
C ARG A 378 19.64 -11.92 -12.89
N PRO A 379 18.34 -11.57 -12.95
CA PRO A 379 17.32 -12.46 -13.49
C PRO A 379 17.48 -12.66 -15.01
N ILE A 380 17.22 -13.88 -15.48
CA ILE A 380 17.27 -14.24 -16.90
C ILE A 380 15.88 -14.02 -17.49
N VAL A 381 15.67 -12.93 -18.23
CA VAL A 381 14.37 -12.60 -18.82
C VAL A 381 13.90 -13.70 -19.79
N ASP A 382 12.62 -14.06 -19.70
CA ASP A 382 11.95 -14.91 -20.68
C ASP A 382 11.26 -14.07 -21.76
N ASP A 383 12.03 -13.75 -22.81
CA ASP A 383 11.55 -12.92 -23.91
C ASP A 383 10.27 -13.46 -24.58
N GLU A 384 10.16 -14.77 -24.71
CA GLU A 384 9.02 -15.41 -25.37
C GLU A 384 7.71 -15.14 -24.62
N ASN A 385 7.77 -15.15 -23.29
CA ASN A 385 6.59 -15.08 -22.44
C ASN A 385 6.28 -13.69 -21.90
N ALA A 386 7.24 -12.76 -21.88
CA ALA A 386 7.04 -11.47 -21.23
C ALA A 386 7.57 -10.23 -21.96
N ALA A 387 8.42 -10.36 -22.99
CA ALA A 387 8.94 -9.21 -23.71
C ALA A 387 7.97 -8.68 -24.80
N TYR A 388 6.78 -8.25 -24.38
CA TYR A 388 5.70 -7.76 -25.25
C TYR A 388 6.12 -6.61 -26.18
N TRP A 389 7.14 -5.83 -25.81
CA TRP A 389 7.67 -4.72 -26.60
C TRP A 389 8.56 -5.15 -27.78
N LYS A 390 9.03 -6.42 -27.80
CA LYS A 390 9.91 -6.95 -28.86
C LYS A 390 9.14 -7.46 -30.07
N ASP A 391 8.12 -8.29 -29.85
CA ASP A 391 7.33 -8.92 -30.91
C ASP A 391 5.94 -8.29 -31.12
N GLY A 392 5.56 -7.33 -30.26
CA GLY A 392 4.27 -6.65 -30.31
C GLY A 392 3.08 -7.54 -29.95
N LYS A 393 3.30 -8.79 -29.52
CA LYS A 393 2.23 -9.70 -29.15
C LYS A 393 1.77 -9.43 -27.73
N ARG A 394 0.47 -9.60 -27.51
CA ARG A 394 -0.11 -9.65 -26.17
C ARG A 394 0.42 -10.86 -25.39
N LYS A 395 0.96 -10.62 -24.19
CA LYS A 395 1.54 -11.64 -23.31
C LYS A 395 0.76 -11.73 -21.99
N LEU A 396 0.40 -12.94 -21.56
CA LEU A 396 -0.18 -13.16 -20.22
C LEU A 396 0.98 -13.38 -19.23
N VAL A 397 1.22 -12.40 -18.37
CA VAL A 397 2.38 -12.41 -17.46
C VAL A 397 1.94 -12.71 -16.03
N THR A 398 2.71 -13.55 -15.33
CA THR A 398 2.58 -13.82 -13.90
C THR A 398 3.95 -13.68 -13.22
N PRO A 399 4.06 -13.01 -12.06
CA PRO A 399 3.05 -12.13 -11.49
C PRO A 399 2.74 -10.94 -12.42
N ALA A 400 1.63 -10.22 -12.22
CA ALA A 400 1.37 -8.98 -12.97
C ALA A 400 1.53 -7.74 -12.06
N PHE A 401 0.77 -6.68 -12.32
CA PHE A 401 0.94 -5.36 -11.68
C PHE A 401 0.62 -5.32 -10.17
N TRP A 402 -0.02 -6.36 -9.62
CA TRP A 402 -0.16 -6.55 -8.16
C TRP A 402 0.82 -7.56 -7.56
N GLY A 403 1.78 -7.98 -8.39
CA GLY A 403 2.91 -8.80 -8.01
C GLY A 403 2.57 -10.14 -7.41
N ALA A 404 3.62 -10.81 -6.94
CA ALA A 404 3.53 -11.94 -6.03
C ALA A 404 3.31 -11.51 -4.58
N HIS A 405 3.64 -10.26 -4.28
CA HIS A 405 3.49 -9.60 -2.99
C HIS A 405 3.52 -8.10 -3.27
N ASP A 406 2.61 -7.36 -2.63
CA ASP A 406 2.44 -5.92 -2.79
C ASP A 406 2.74 -5.23 -1.44
N TRP A 407 2.12 -4.10 -1.13
CA TRP A 407 2.42 -3.29 0.06
C TRP A 407 2.09 -3.95 1.41
N GLN A 408 1.16 -4.91 1.46
CA GLN A 408 0.71 -5.51 2.72
C GLN A 408 1.90 -6.12 3.47
N PRO A 409 2.28 -5.63 4.67
CA PRO A 409 3.58 -6.00 5.25
C PRO A 409 3.72 -7.49 5.56
N MET A 410 4.86 -8.08 5.23
CA MET A 410 5.29 -9.38 5.80
C MET A 410 5.85 -9.21 7.23
N SER A 411 6.08 -10.30 7.97
CA SER A 411 6.73 -10.27 9.30
C SER A 411 7.75 -11.40 9.44
N PHE A 412 8.74 -11.24 10.31
CA PHE A 412 9.76 -12.26 10.59
C PHE A 412 9.66 -12.71 12.04
N ASN A 413 9.70 -14.02 12.30
CA ASN A 413 9.76 -14.54 13.67
C ASN A 413 11.13 -15.16 13.95
N PRO A 414 11.97 -14.57 14.81
CA PRO A 414 13.30 -15.10 15.11
C PRO A 414 13.26 -16.47 15.83
N ASN A 415 12.14 -16.83 16.47
CA ASN A 415 12.01 -18.13 17.16
C ASN A 415 11.82 -19.29 16.17
N THR A 416 11.18 -19.04 15.03
CA THR A 416 10.98 -20.05 13.98
C THR A 416 11.98 -19.89 12.83
N GLY A 417 12.56 -18.70 12.68
CA GLY A 417 13.40 -18.33 11.54
C GLY A 417 12.58 -18.10 10.26
N LEU A 418 11.26 -17.96 10.34
CA LEU A 418 10.37 -17.88 9.18
C LEU A 418 9.91 -16.43 8.92
N VAL A 419 9.68 -16.13 7.64
CA VAL A 419 9.02 -14.90 7.17
C VAL A 419 7.61 -15.23 6.70
N TYR A 420 6.61 -14.51 7.18
CA TYR A 420 5.19 -14.73 6.87
C TYR A 420 4.72 -13.72 5.82
N ILE A 421 4.49 -14.19 4.60
CA ILE A 421 4.28 -13.35 3.41
C ILE A 421 2.82 -13.49 2.94
N PRO A 422 2.04 -12.39 2.90
CA PRO A 422 0.76 -12.35 2.20
C PRO A 422 1.02 -12.31 0.69
N ALA A 423 0.98 -13.48 0.07
CA ALA A 423 1.34 -13.66 -1.33
C ALA A 423 0.11 -13.69 -2.25
N HIS A 424 0.35 -13.32 -3.49
CA HIS A 424 -0.61 -13.25 -4.59
C HIS A 424 -0.22 -14.22 -5.69
N ILE A 425 -1.23 -14.85 -6.29
CA ILE A 425 -1.13 -15.56 -7.56
C ILE A 425 -2.12 -14.89 -8.49
N MET A 426 -1.62 -13.99 -9.33
CA MET A 426 -2.43 -13.23 -10.29
C MET A 426 -1.64 -12.99 -11.58
N SER A 427 -2.37 -12.87 -12.68
CA SER A 427 -1.80 -12.66 -14.00
C SER A 427 -2.65 -11.67 -14.81
N ALA A 428 -2.00 -10.93 -15.70
CA ALA A 428 -2.67 -9.99 -16.58
C ALA A 428 -1.97 -9.92 -17.94
N TYR A 429 -2.71 -9.45 -18.93
CA TYR A 429 -2.15 -9.23 -20.26
C TYR A 429 -1.34 -7.95 -20.32
N TYR A 430 -0.22 -7.99 -21.05
CA TYR A 430 0.60 -6.84 -21.43
C TYR A 430 0.71 -6.78 -22.95
N GLU A 431 0.41 -5.64 -23.54
CA GLU A 431 0.43 -5.43 -24.99
C GLU A 431 1.07 -4.08 -25.32
N HIS A 432 2.06 -4.11 -26.22
CA HIS A 432 2.75 -2.95 -26.74
C HIS A 432 1.82 -2.10 -27.61
N ILE A 433 1.85 -0.78 -27.43
CA ILE A 433 1.20 0.17 -28.37
C ILE A 433 2.22 0.48 -29.49
N PRO A 434 1.92 0.25 -30.78
CA PRO A 434 2.87 0.45 -31.87
C PRO A 434 3.34 1.90 -32.07
N GLU A 435 2.46 2.87 -31.80
CA GLU A 435 2.78 4.29 -31.86
C GLU A 435 3.27 4.80 -30.51
N ALA A 436 4.28 5.69 -30.53
CA ALA A 436 4.80 6.33 -29.33
C ALA A 436 3.67 7.12 -28.61
N PRO A 437 3.33 6.77 -27.36
CA PRO A 437 2.30 7.47 -26.61
C PRO A 437 2.69 8.93 -26.38
N LYS A 438 1.75 9.86 -26.57
CA LYS A 438 1.95 11.28 -26.24
C LYS A 438 1.52 11.54 -24.80
N ARG A 439 2.24 12.43 -24.12
CA ARG A 439 1.86 12.89 -22.79
C ARG A 439 0.51 13.61 -22.86
N ASN A 440 -0.44 13.22 -22.01
CA ASN A 440 -1.68 13.95 -21.78
C ASN A 440 -1.48 14.97 -20.63
N PRO A 441 -1.99 16.21 -20.73
CA PRO A 441 -1.92 17.17 -19.63
C PRO A 441 -2.87 16.87 -18.46
N PHE A 442 -3.89 16.03 -18.65
CA PHE A 442 -4.87 15.71 -17.61
C PHE A 442 -4.25 14.81 -16.53
N LYS A 443 -4.22 15.31 -15.29
CA LYS A 443 -3.48 14.71 -14.17
C LYS A 443 -4.15 13.48 -13.54
N SER A 444 -5.43 13.25 -13.84
CA SER A 444 -6.25 12.21 -13.21
C SER A 444 -6.57 11.04 -14.13
N MET A 445 -5.74 10.80 -15.15
CA MET A 445 -5.81 9.60 -16.00
C MET A 445 -4.51 8.82 -15.95
N TYR A 446 -4.58 7.49 -15.98
CA TYR A 446 -3.39 6.66 -16.13
C TYR A 446 -2.70 6.93 -17.47
N GLN A 447 -1.38 6.97 -17.42
CA GLN A 447 -0.51 7.14 -18.57
C GLN A 447 0.56 6.06 -18.55
N LEU A 448 0.14 4.79 -18.72
CA LEU A 448 1.03 3.64 -18.56
C LEU A 448 1.95 3.42 -19.78
N GLY A 449 1.52 3.88 -20.96
CA GLY A 449 2.29 3.76 -22.21
C GLY A 449 2.21 2.38 -22.88
N LEU A 450 1.28 1.54 -22.45
CA LEU A 450 0.98 0.22 -22.99
C LEU A 450 -0.52 -0.08 -22.79
N ARG A 451 -0.99 -1.24 -23.27
CA ARG A 451 -2.29 -1.80 -22.90
C ARG A 451 -2.11 -2.92 -21.89
N THR A 452 -2.86 -2.87 -20.79
CA THR A 452 -2.85 -3.90 -19.74
C THR A 452 -4.24 -4.03 -19.10
N GLY A 453 -4.43 -5.05 -18.27
CA GLY A 453 -5.69 -5.27 -17.55
C GLY A 453 -6.86 -5.71 -18.42
N MET A 454 -6.63 -6.02 -19.71
CA MET A 454 -7.72 -6.47 -20.60
C MET A 454 -8.35 -7.76 -20.09
N MET A 455 -9.65 -7.72 -19.87
CA MET A 455 -10.46 -8.83 -19.37
C MET A 455 -11.81 -8.91 -20.10
N PRO A 456 -12.52 -10.06 -20.04
CA PRO A 456 -13.87 -10.17 -20.60
C PRO A 456 -14.83 -9.11 -20.04
N GLU A 457 -15.79 -8.66 -20.85
CA GLU A 457 -16.82 -7.71 -20.40
C GLU A 457 -17.98 -8.42 -19.67
N ASN A 458 -18.29 -9.67 -20.03
CA ASN A 458 -19.41 -10.43 -19.48
C ASN A 458 -19.09 -11.09 -18.13
N ALA A 459 -20.13 -11.33 -17.34
CA ALA A 459 -20.02 -11.90 -16.00
C ALA A 459 -19.34 -13.28 -15.95
N ASP A 460 -19.65 -14.19 -16.89
CA ASP A 460 -19.10 -15.55 -16.91
C ASP A 460 -17.58 -15.54 -17.14
N GLY A 461 -17.12 -14.79 -18.14
CA GLY A 461 -15.70 -14.65 -18.45
C GLY A 461 -14.91 -13.99 -17.32
N LEU A 462 -15.50 -13.02 -16.63
CA LEU A 462 -14.92 -12.40 -15.44
C LEU A 462 -14.83 -13.38 -14.27
N LEU A 463 -15.85 -14.22 -14.05
CA LEU A 463 -15.84 -15.25 -13.02
C LEU A 463 -14.74 -16.30 -13.28
N GLU A 464 -14.62 -16.75 -14.53
CA GLU A 464 -13.57 -17.69 -14.95
C GLU A 464 -12.18 -17.09 -14.78
N MET A 465 -11.97 -15.84 -15.19
CA MET A 465 -10.70 -15.15 -14.96
C MET A 465 -10.38 -15.04 -13.47
N ALA A 466 -11.37 -14.67 -12.65
CA ALA A 466 -11.19 -14.56 -11.21
C ALA A 466 -10.88 -15.93 -10.55
N LYS A 467 -11.26 -17.07 -11.16
CA LYS A 467 -10.91 -18.42 -10.64
C LYS A 467 -9.42 -18.71 -10.82
N GLY A 468 -8.77 -18.06 -11.79
CA GLY A 468 -7.33 -18.13 -12.00
C GLY A 468 -6.52 -17.28 -11.03
N TRP A 469 -7.17 -16.47 -10.20
CA TRP A 469 -6.51 -15.61 -9.22
C TRP A 469 -6.77 -16.12 -7.81
N SER A 470 -5.74 -16.10 -6.97
CA SER A 470 -5.82 -16.54 -5.57
C SER A 470 -4.75 -15.86 -4.72
N GLY A 471 -4.93 -15.87 -3.40
CA GLY A 471 -3.92 -15.46 -2.44
C GLY A 471 -3.43 -16.64 -1.63
N LYS A 472 -2.33 -16.46 -0.89
CA LYS A 472 -1.92 -17.41 0.15
C LYS A 472 -1.00 -16.74 1.16
N LEU A 473 -1.09 -17.16 2.42
CA LEU A 473 -0.07 -16.91 3.42
C LEU A 473 1.06 -17.93 3.21
N ILE A 474 2.28 -17.45 2.99
CA ILE A 474 3.49 -18.30 2.89
C ILE A 474 4.32 -18.09 4.15
N ALA A 475 4.64 -19.15 4.89
CA ALA A 475 5.72 -19.11 5.86
C ALA A 475 7.02 -19.56 5.20
N TRP A 476 7.82 -18.61 4.79
CA TRP A 476 9.05 -18.79 4.03
C TRP A 476 10.26 -18.95 4.94
N ASP A 477 11.08 -19.98 4.73
CA ASP A 477 12.38 -20.13 5.37
C ASP A 477 13.44 -19.41 4.51
N PRO A 478 13.98 -18.25 4.95
CA PRO A 478 14.91 -17.45 4.16
C PRO A 478 16.29 -18.12 4.04
N VAL A 479 16.65 -19.03 4.95
CA VAL A 479 17.92 -19.76 4.91
C VAL A 479 17.83 -20.93 3.94
N LYS A 480 16.74 -21.71 4.00
CA LYS A 480 16.51 -22.85 3.10
C LYS A 480 15.95 -22.45 1.73
N GLN A 481 15.43 -21.23 1.60
CA GLN A 481 14.78 -20.72 0.38
C GLN A 481 13.61 -21.61 -0.07
N GLN A 482 12.72 -21.95 0.86
CA GLN A 482 11.54 -22.79 0.60
C GLN A 482 10.39 -22.47 1.57
N PRO A 483 9.13 -22.76 1.23
CA PRO A 483 8.03 -22.65 2.17
C PRO A 483 8.16 -23.74 3.25
N ALA A 484 8.04 -23.35 4.52
CA ALA A 484 7.85 -24.27 5.64
C ALA A 484 6.40 -24.77 5.68
N TRP A 485 5.44 -23.88 5.40
CA TRP A 485 4.02 -24.18 5.24
C TRP A 485 3.33 -23.05 4.47
N GLU A 486 2.11 -23.31 3.97
CA GLU A 486 1.30 -22.35 3.23
C GLU A 486 -0.19 -22.49 3.59
N VAL A 487 -0.94 -21.38 3.55
CA VAL A 487 -2.40 -21.36 3.75
C VAL A 487 -3.06 -20.61 2.57
N PRO A 488 -3.92 -21.26 1.77
CA PRO A 488 -4.55 -20.61 0.62
C PRO A 488 -5.70 -19.68 1.03
N TYR A 489 -5.91 -18.64 0.22
CA TYR A 489 -7.05 -17.74 0.28
C TYR A 489 -7.75 -17.65 -1.09
N VAL A 490 -9.05 -17.36 -1.05
CA VAL A 490 -9.90 -17.33 -2.25
C VAL A 490 -9.48 -16.27 -3.27
N THR A 491 -8.82 -15.19 -2.82
CA THR A 491 -8.38 -14.08 -3.66
C THR A 491 -7.16 -13.36 -3.08
N ILE A 492 -6.64 -12.39 -3.82
CA ILE A 492 -5.47 -11.57 -3.45
C ILE A 492 -5.85 -10.43 -2.47
N PHE A 493 -4.89 -9.60 -2.06
CA PHE A 493 -5.07 -8.47 -1.13
C PHE A 493 -5.54 -8.91 0.27
N ASN A 494 -5.08 -10.08 0.71
CA ASN A 494 -5.11 -10.41 2.13
C ASN A 494 -4.11 -9.52 2.87
N GLY A 495 -4.33 -9.35 4.17
CA GLY A 495 -3.68 -8.34 4.96
C GLY A 495 -2.23 -8.62 5.29
N GLY A 496 -1.58 -7.60 5.84
CA GLY A 496 -0.24 -7.76 6.38
C GLY A 496 -0.21 -8.74 7.57
N THR A 497 0.98 -9.16 7.95
CA THR A 497 1.20 -10.14 9.01
C THR A 497 1.87 -9.51 10.24
N LEU A 498 1.63 -10.12 11.39
CA LEU A 498 2.27 -9.83 12.67
C LEU A 498 2.76 -11.14 13.28
N SER A 499 4.02 -11.19 13.71
CA SER A 499 4.54 -12.33 14.47
C SER A 499 4.70 -12.00 15.95
N THR A 500 4.53 -12.99 16.83
CA THR A 500 4.76 -12.81 18.27
C THR A 500 5.62 -13.91 18.88
N ALA A 501 6.18 -13.64 20.05
CA ALA A 501 6.91 -14.62 20.85
C ALA A 501 6.02 -15.79 21.34
N GLY A 502 4.70 -15.63 21.33
CA GLY A 502 3.72 -16.66 21.73
C GLY A 502 3.46 -17.75 20.69
N ASN A 503 4.38 -17.99 19.74
CA ASN A 503 4.21 -18.92 18.61
C ASN A 503 2.98 -18.60 17.73
N LEU A 504 2.72 -17.30 17.49
CA LEU A 504 1.60 -16.86 16.68
C LEU A 504 2.04 -16.03 15.47
N VAL A 505 1.27 -16.18 14.39
CA VAL A 505 1.17 -15.20 13.31
C VAL A 505 -0.28 -14.76 13.18
N PHE A 506 -0.51 -13.45 13.19
CA PHE A 506 -1.82 -12.85 12.95
C PHE A 506 -1.89 -12.26 11.54
N GLU A 507 -3.04 -12.40 10.90
CA GLU A 507 -3.31 -11.85 9.56
C GLU A 507 -4.81 -11.56 9.42
N GLY A 508 -5.13 -10.51 8.68
CA GLY A 508 -6.50 -10.26 8.21
C GLY A 508 -6.71 -10.81 6.80
N SER A 509 -7.89 -11.31 6.45
CA SER A 509 -8.17 -11.83 5.11
C SER A 509 -9.02 -10.87 4.28
N ALA A 510 -8.86 -10.95 2.95
CA ALA A 510 -9.66 -10.20 2.00
C ALA A 510 -11.16 -10.50 2.14
N ASP A 511 -11.50 -11.75 2.47
CA ASP A 511 -12.87 -12.22 2.68
C ASP A 511 -13.44 -11.92 4.09
N GLY A 512 -12.79 -11.04 4.83
CA GLY A 512 -13.42 -10.32 5.94
C GLY A 512 -13.30 -11.00 7.29
N ARG A 513 -12.16 -11.64 7.55
CA ARG A 513 -11.86 -12.29 8.84
C ARG A 513 -10.54 -11.78 9.41
N VAL A 514 -10.41 -11.85 10.73
CA VAL A 514 -9.14 -11.71 11.45
C VAL A 514 -8.76 -13.06 12.02
N ILE A 515 -7.50 -13.45 11.87
CA ILE A 515 -7.09 -14.84 12.03
C ILE A 515 -5.77 -14.91 12.81
N ALA A 516 -5.61 -15.96 13.61
CA ALA A 516 -4.35 -16.32 14.22
C ALA A 516 -3.98 -17.76 13.87
N TYR A 517 -2.75 -17.95 13.44
CA TYR A 517 -2.16 -19.24 13.13
C TYR A 517 -0.99 -19.55 14.08
N ALA A 518 -0.75 -20.83 14.32
CA ALA A 518 0.50 -21.29 14.92
C ALA A 518 1.68 -20.93 13.98
N ALA A 519 2.69 -20.24 14.50
CA ALA A 519 3.75 -19.68 13.69
C ALA A 519 4.66 -20.75 13.06
N ASP A 520 4.78 -21.91 13.68
CA ASP A 520 5.60 -23.05 13.27
C ASP A 520 4.95 -23.93 12.19
N THR A 521 3.62 -24.04 12.19
CA THR A 521 2.88 -25.07 11.43
C THR A 521 1.79 -24.53 10.52
N GLY A 522 1.38 -23.26 10.69
CA GLY A 522 0.28 -22.66 9.91
C GLY A 522 -1.10 -23.17 10.34
N LYS A 523 -1.21 -23.89 11.46
CA LYS A 523 -2.50 -24.35 11.98
C LYS A 523 -3.34 -23.15 12.41
N LYS A 524 -4.55 -23.00 11.88
CA LYS A 524 -5.51 -21.98 12.33
C LYS A 524 -5.93 -22.27 13.78
N LEU A 525 -5.72 -21.32 14.69
CA LEU A 525 -6.01 -21.48 16.12
C LEU A 525 -7.16 -20.59 16.60
N TRP A 526 -7.37 -19.46 15.93
CA TRP A 526 -8.44 -18.51 16.23
C TRP A 526 -8.86 -17.76 14.98
N GLU A 527 -10.13 -17.38 14.91
CA GLU A 527 -10.72 -16.64 13.81
C GLU A 527 -11.98 -15.91 14.28
N GLN A 528 -12.20 -14.69 13.80
CA GLN A 528 -13.44 -13.93 13.96
C GLN A 528 -13.77 -13.15 12.69
N PRO A 529 -15.06 -12.87 12.40
CA PRO A 529 -15.42 -11.93 11.34
C PRO A 529 -14.92 -10.52 11.67
N ALA A 530 -14.66 -9.73 10.63
CA ALA A 530 -14.14 -8.35 10.70
C ALA A 530 -15.09 -7.32 10.07
N ALA A 531 -16.25 -7.76 9.58
CA ALA A 531 -17.27 -6.98 8.88
C ALA A 531 -16.85 -6.33 7.54
N SER A 532 -15.57 -6.35 7.20
CA SER A 532 -14.98 -5.91 5.93
C SER A 532 -13.67 -6.65 5.69
N GLY A 533 -13.18 -6.66 4.46
CA GLY A 533 -11.84 -7.16 4.15
C GLY A 533 -10.76 -6.40 4.93
N VAL A 534 -9.73 -7.12 5.36
CA VAL A 534 -8.66 -6.59 6.23
C VAL A 534 -7.33 -6.67 5.49
N MET A 535 -6.83 -5.53 5.03
CA MET A 535 -5.60 -5.44 4.23
C MET A 535 -4.39 -4.92 5.04
N ALA A 536 -4.65 -4.07 6.03
CA ALA A 536 -3.60 -3.54 6.88
C ALA A 536 -2.94 -4.64 7.73
N ALA A 537 -1.67 -4.43 8.10
CA ALA A 537 -1.00 -5.30 9.06
C ALA A 537 -1.59 -5.14 10.46
N PRO A 538 -1.81 -6.23 11.21
CA PRO A 538 -2.13 -6.15 12.62
C PRO A 538 -0.94 -5.64 13.45
N ILE A 539 -1.26 -5.13 14.64
CA ILE A 539 -0.26 -4.82 15.67
C ILE A 539 -0.64 -5.47 17.01
N THR A 540 0.32 -5.57 17.93
CA THR A 540 0.05 -5.92 19.31
C THR A 540 0.82 -5.01 20.25
N TYR A 541 0.21 -4.70 21.40
CA TYR A 541 0.74 -3.81 22.42
C TYR A 541 0.21 -4.26 23.79
N SER A 542 0.65 -3.59 24.86
CA SER A 542 0.08 -3.81 26.18
C SER A 542 -0.17 -2.53 26.95
N VAL A 543 -1.28 -2.47 27.68
CA VAL A 543 -1.61 -1.38 28.60
C VAL A 543 -1.99 -1.98 29.94
N ASP A 544 -1.43 -1.45 31.03
CA ASP A 544 -1.69 -1.92 32.40
C ASP A 544 -1.47 -3.44 32.58
N GLY A 545 -0.50 -3.99 31.83
CA GLY A 545 -0.17 -5.41 31.83
C GLY A 545 -1.12 -6.29 31.01
N GLU A 546 -2.18 -5.79 30.41
CA GLU A 546 -3.00 -6.58 29.48
C GLU A 546 -2.47 -6.46 28.05
N GLN A 547 -2.37 -7.58 27.33
CA GLN A 547 -1.98 -7.59 25.91
C GLN A 547 -3.22 -7.43 25.01
N TYR A 548 -3.08 -6.59 24.00
CA TYR A 548 -4.10 -6.30 23.00
C TYR A 548 -3.56 -6.63 21.60
N VAL A 549 -4.43 -7.01 20.67
CA VAL A 549 -4.12 -7.19 19.25
C VAL A 549 -5.11 -6.38 18.44
N THR A 550 -4.64 -5.52 17.54
CA THR A 550 -5.48 -4.61 16.75
C THR A 550 -5.32 -4.86 15.27
N PHE A 551 -6.45 -4.83 14.57
CA PHE A 551 -6.56 -4.84 13.12
C PHE A 551 -7.24 -3.55 12.66
N MET A 552 -6.82 -3.06 11.48
CA MET A 552 -7.49 -1.97 10.80
C MET A 552 -8.28 -2.57 9.62
N ALA A 553 -9.59 -2.68 9.77
CA ALA A 553 -10.49 -3.25 8.76
C ALA A 553 -11.05 -2.16 7.85
N GLY A 554 -11.20 -2.47 6.57
CA GLY A 554 -11.76 -1.56 5.57
C GLY A 554 -11.28 -1.90 4.17
N TRP A 555 -12.13 -2.63 3.42
CA TRP A 555 -11.86 -3.05 2.05
C TRP A 555 -11.71 -1.86 1.09
N GLY A 556 -10.69 -1.90 0.24
CA GLY A 556 -10.35 -0.82 -0.69
C GLY A 556 -9.03 -1.07 -1.42
N GLY A 557 -8.21 -0.03 -1.57
CA GLY A 557 -6.94 -0.11 -2.28
C GLY A 557 -7.12 -0.29 -3.80
N ALA A 558 -6.03 -0.59 -4.50
CA ALA A 558 -6.06 -0.71 -5.97
C ALA A 558 -6.94 -1.88 -6.48
N PHE A 559 -6.96 -3.02 -5.80
CA PHE A 559 -7.62 -4.23 -6.32
C PHE A 559 -9.12 -4.07 -6.50
N SER A 560 -9.79 -3.63 -5.42
CA SER A 560 -11.25 -3.51 -5.38
C SER A 560 -11.80 -2.28 -6.11
N THR A 561 -10.91 -1.41 -6.58
CA THR A 561 -11.24 -0.21 -7.34
C THR A 561 -11.01 -0.42 -8.83
N PHE A 562 -9.84 -0.93 -9.23
CA PHE A 562 -9.52 -1.16 -10.64
C PHE A 562 -10.09 -2.49 -11.18
N ALA A 563 -9.76 -3.64 -10.59
CA ALA A 563 -10.30 -4.94 -11.00
C ALA A 563 -11.54 -5.30 -10.17
N GLY A 564 -12.49 -4.37 -10.11
CA GLY A 564 -13.67 -4.47 -9.26
C GLY A 564 -14.40 -5.81 -9.39
N ALA A 565 -14.66 -6.26 -10.62
CA ALA A 565 -15.24 -7.57 -10.91
C ALA A 565 -14.51 -8.75 -10.25
N LEU A 566 -13.18 -8.82 -10.39
CA LEU A 566 -12.40 -9.93 -9.84
C LEU A 566 -12.35 -9.84 -8.31
N SER A 567 -12.38 -8.64 -7.75
CA SER A 567 -12.40 -8.41 -6.30
C SER A 567 -13.69 -8.86 -5.61
N LEU A 568 -14.81 -8.99 -6.35
CA LEU A 568 -16.08 -9.48 -5.80
C LEU A 568 -15.96 -10.91 -5.23
N ARG A 569 -14.90 -11.65 -5.58
CA ARG A 569 -14.56 -12.93 -4.96
C ARG A 569 -14.37 -12.88 -3.46
N ALA A 570 -13.96 -11.72 -2.93
CA ALA A 570 -13.80 -11.51 -1.49
C ALA A 570 -15.15 -11.57 -0.75
N GLY A 571 -16.27 -11.22 -1.40
CA GLY A 571 -17.60 -11.28 -0.76
C GLY A 571 -17.81 -10.28 0.39
N VAL A 572 -16.98 -9.23 0.47
CA VAL A 572 -17.03 -8.21 1.53
C VAL A 572 -17.55 -6.88 1.01
N ARG A 573 -17.87 -5.97 1.94
CA ARG A 573 -18.26 -4.59 1.67
C ARG A 573 -17.26 -3.64 2.37
N PRO A 574 -17.08 -2.40 1.88
CA PRO A 574 -16.27 -1.43 2.60
C PRO A 574 -16.94 -1.13 3.96
N PHE A 575 -16.17 -1.25 5.04
CA PHE A 575 -16.59 -0.81 6.36
C PHE A 575 -15.35 -0.54 7.21
N SER A 576 -14.99 0.74 7.30
CA SER A 576 -13.70 1.17 7.84
C SER A 576 -13.79 1.34 9.36
N GLN A 577 -13.07 0.49 10.10
CA GLN A 577 -13.05 0.49 11.57
C GLN A 577 -11.75 -0.08 12.16
N VAL A 578 -11.39 0.41 13.34
CA VAL A 578 -10.37 -0.20 14.22
C VAL A 578 -11.03 -1.35 14.98
N LEU A 579 -10.39 -2.52 15.00
CA LEU A 579 -10.85 -3.72 15.71
C LEU A 579 -9.76 -4.19 16.67
N THR A 580 -10.00 -4.08 17.97
CA THR A 580 -9.01 -4.45 18.99
C THR A 580 -9.52 -5.58 19.86
N TYR A 581 -8.70 -6.60 20.04
CA TYR A 581 -9.00 -7.84 20.73
C TYR A 581 -8.10 -8.02 21.95
N LYS A 582 -8.62 -8.71 22.97
CA LYS A 582 -7.86 -9.20 24.13
C LYS A 582 -8.42 -10.52 24.62
N LEU A 583 -7.71 -11.21 25.50
CA LEU A 583 -8.23 -12.41 26.17
C LEU A 583 -9.52 -12.07 26.93
N GLY A 584 -10.59 -12.83 26.68
CA GLY A 584 -11.89 -12.66 27.33
C GLY A 584 -12.70 -11.43 26.88
N GLY A 585 -12.34 -10.77 25.76
CA GLY A 585 -13.13 -9.66 25.22
C GLY A 585 -14.55 -10.08 24.82
N THR A 586 -15.54 -9.23 25.08
CA THR A 586 -16.97 -9.52 24.85
C THR A 586 -17.72 -8.43 24.08
N ALA A 587 -17.01 -7.43 23.56
CA ALA A 587 -17.63 -6.38 22.74
C ALA A 587 -18.24 -6.98 21.47
N LYS A 588 -19.27 -6.31 20.94
CA LYS A 588 -19.94 -6.73 19.71
C LYS A 588 -19.31 -6.08 18.49
N LEU A 589 -19.16 -6.85 17.41
CA LEU A 589 -18.72 -6.34 16.13
C LEU A 589 -19.81 -5.47 15.50
N ASN A 590 -19.42 -4.30 14.98
CA ASN A 590 -20.30 -3.48 14.16
C ASN A 590 -20.21 -3.93 12.70
N GLU A 591 -21.35 -3.96 12.02
CA GLU A 591 -21.46 -4.44 10.63
C GLU A 591 -22.07 -3.38 9.70
N PRO A 592 -21.72 -3.38 8.40
CA PRO A 592 -22.27 -2.46 7.42
C PRO A 592 -23.78 -2.67 7.22
N ALA A 593 -24.54 -1.58 7.10
CA ALA A 593 -25.96 -1.61 6.77
C ALA A 593 -26.21 -2.31 5.41
N PRO A 594 -27.32 -3.05 5.19
CA PRO A 594 -27.61 -3.74 3.94
C PRO A 594 -27.49 -2.86 2.68
N LEU A 595 -27.17 -3.46 1.54
CA LEU A 595 -27.11 -2.74 0.26
C LEU A 595 -28.52 -2.28 -0.16
N ALA A 596 -28.61 -1.08 -0.72
CA ALA A 596 -29.83 -0.58 -1.34
C ALA A 596 -30.18 -1.39 -2.60
N GLU A 597 -31.47 -1.42 -2.94
CA GLU A 597 -31.93 -2.02 -4.20
C GLU A 597 -31.34 -1.29 -5.40
N THR A 598 -31.01 -2.05 -6.45
CA THR A 598 -30.48 -1.48 -7.70
C THR A 598 -31.63 -0.87 -8.52
N PRO A 599 -31.57 0.42 -8.87
CA PRO A 599 -32.59 1.06 -9.72
C PRO A 599 -32.68 0.42 -11.11
N LYS A 600 -33.83 0.57 -11.78
CA LYS A 600 -33.95 0.21 -13.20
C LYS A 600 -33.18 1.22 -14.06
N PRO A 601 -32.41 0.78 -15.07
CA PRO A 601 -31.70 1.68 -15.96
C PRO A 601 -32.67 2.44 -16.87
N PRO A 602 -32.31 3.66 -17.32
CA PRO A 602 -33.07 4.37 -18.33
C PRO A 602 -32.97 3.66 -19.69
N PRO A 603 -33.82 4.04 -20.68
CA PRO A 603 -33.71 3.53 -22.04
C PRO A 603 -32.32 3.84 -22.64
N LEU A 604 -31.75 2.89 -23.36
CA LEU A 604 -30.56 3.13 -24.18
C LEU A 604 -30.96 3.91 -25.44
N THR A 605 -30.34 5.07 -25.66
CA THR A 605 -30.68 5.96 -26.79
C THR A 605 -29.53 6.16 -27.77
N GLY A 606 -28.29 5.90 -27.35
CA GLY A 606 -27.11 5.94 -28.21
C GLY A 606 -27.02 4.74 -29.14
N ASP A 607 -26.44 4.95 -30.33
CA ASP A 607 -26.12 3.86 -31.25
C ASP A 607 -24.85 3.11 -30.81
N THR A 608 -24.53 2.01 -31.50
CA THR A 608 -23.36 1.17 -31.19
C THR A 608 -22.05 1.93 -31.30
N VAL A 609 -21.95 2.88 -32.23
CA VAL A 609 -20.73 3.68 -32.45
C VAL A 609 -20.48 4.60 -31.25
N ALA A 610 -21.52 5.29 -30.76
CA ALA A 610 -21.44 6.14 -29.59
C ALA A 610 -21.12 5.34 -28.32
N VAL A 611 -21.72 4.16 -28.14
CA VAL A 611 -21.43 3.25 -27.03
C VAL A 611 -19.98 2.77 -27.04
N ASP A 612 -19.47 2.36 -28.21
CA ASP A 612 -18.08 1.90 -28.35
C ASP A 612 -17.06 3.03 -28.10
N ALA A 613 -17.38 4.26 -28.53
CA ALA A 613 -16.57 5.43 -28.22
C ALA A 613 -16.58 5.74 -26.71
N GLY A 614 -17.75 5.66 -26.08
CA GLY A 614 -17.92 5.82 -24.63
C GLY A 614 -17.14 4.79 -23.82
N GLY A 615 -17.14 3.53 -24.23
CA GLY A 615 -16.36 2.46 -23.58
C GLY A 615 -14.85 2.75 -23.60
N LYS A 616 -14.30 3.21 -24.73
CA LYS A 616 -12.87 3.57 -24.82
C LYS A 616 -12.50 4.76 -23.93
N LEU A 617 -13.38 5.75 -23.84
CA LEU A 617 -13.19 6.89 -22.93
C LEU A 617 -13.28 6.44 -21.48
N TYR A 618 -14.24 5.58 -21.15
CA TYR A 618 -14.38 5.00 -19.82
C TYR A 618 -13.12 4.26 -19.37
N ASP A 619 -12.59 3.39 -20.23
CA ASP A 619 -11.39 2.58 -19.93
C ASP A 619 -10.18 3.44 -19.59
N GLY A 620 -10.00 4.57 -20.28
CA GLY A 620 -8.85 5.46 -20.09
C GLY A 620 -8.92 6.40 -18.89
N TYR A 621 -10.12 6.69 -18.37
CA TYR A 621 -10.32 7.80 -17.41
C TYR A 621 -11.09 7.42 -16.14
N CYS A 622 -11.90 6.36 -16.17
CA CYS A 622 -12.81 6.00 -15.08
C CYS A 622 -12.47 4.66 -14.42
N SER A 623 -11.84 3.75 -15.17
CA SER A 623 -11.68 2.34 -14.81
C SER A 623 -10.92 2.11 -13.50
N GLN A 624 -9.93 2.94 -13.17
CA GLN A 624 -9.13 2.86 -11.94
C GLN A 624 -9.96 3.09 -10.67
N CYS A 625 -11.08 3.79 -10.77
CA CYS A 625 -11.96 4.09 -9.64
C CYS A 625 -13.26 3.30 -9.68
N HIS A 626 -13.92 3.23 -10.84
CA HIS A 626 -15.25 2.65 -11.01
C HIS A 626 -15.23 1.22 -11.55
N GLY A 627 -14.04 0.61 -11.67
CA GLY A 627 -13.83 -0.75 -12.12
C GLY A 627 -13.73 -0.87 -13.64
N ILE A 628 -12.86 -1.75 -14.11
CA ILE A 628 -12.78 -2.13 -15.53
C ILE A 628 -14.16 -2.59 -16.03
N HIS A 629 -14.54 -2.14 -17.23
CA HIS A 629 -15.84 -2.42 -17.86
C HIS A 629 -17.08 -2.03 -17.03
N ALA A 630 -16.93 -0.97 -16.22
CA ALA A 630 -17.95 -0.44 -15.30
C ALA A 630 -18.40 -1.37 -14.17
N VAL A 631 -17.60 -2.41 -13.85
CA VAL A 631 -17.88 -3.34 -12.75
C VAL A 631 -17.09 -2.94 -11.51
N SER A 632 -17.69 -2.10 -10.66
CA SER A 632 -17.11 -1.73 -9.37
C SER A 632 -16.96 -2.93 -8.43
N GLY A 633 -15.92 -2.93 -7.60
CA GLY A 633 -15.74 -3.89 -6.50
C GLY A 633 -16.59 -3.58 -5.26
N GLY A 634 -17.45 -2.57 -5.32
CA GLY A 634 -18.37 -2.19 -4.24
C GLY A 634 -17.80 -1.20 -3.22
N VAL A 635 -16.55 -0.78 -3.38
CA VAL A 635 -15.91 0.26 -2.54
C VAL A 635 -16.27 1.66 -3.04
N LEU A 636 -16.04 1.93 -4.32
CA LEU A 636 -16.51 3.13 -4.99
C LEU A 636 -17.85 2.88 -5.71
N PRO A 637 -18.61 3.94 -6.05
CA PRO A 637 -19.91 3.79 -6.70
C PRO A 637 -19.87 2.93 -7.96
N ASP A 638 -20.81 1.98 -8.08
CA ASP A 638 -21.05 1.24 -9.33
C ASP A 638 -21.88 2.11 -10.28
N LEU A 639 -21.28 2.54 -11.39
CA LEU A 639 -21.91 3.46 -12.33
C LEU A 639 -23.04 2.82 -13.16
N ARG A 640 -23.22 1.51 -13.08
CA ARG A 640 -24.37 0.80 -13.65
C ARG A 640 -25.61 0.87 -12.75
N LYS A 641 -25.45 1.34 -11.51
CA LYS A 641 -26.51 1.38 -10.48
C LYS A 641 -26.93 2.82 -10.12
N LEU A 642 -26.71 3.77 -11.02
CA LEU A 642 -27.07 5.17 -10.82
C LEU A 642 -28.59 5.33 -10.65
N THR A 643 -29.00 6.26 -9.79
CA THR A 643 -30.41 6.63 -9.64
C THR A 643 -30.85 7.54 -10.79
N PRO A 644 -32.16 7.67 -11.07
CA PRO A 644 -32.66 8.60 -12.09
C PRO A 644 -32.16 10.04 -11.89
N GLU A 645 -32.09 10.51 -10.66
CA GLU A 645 -31.53 11.82 -10.31
C GLU A 645 -30.07 11.95 -10.74
N LYS A 646 -29.24 10.92 -10.50
CA LYS A 646 -27.82 10.93 -10.87
C LYS A 646 -27.61 10.87 -12.38
N HIS A 647 -28.50 10.23 -13.12
CA HIS A 647 -28.51 10.31 -14.58
C HIS A 647 -28.83 11.73 -15.08
N GLN A 648 -29.77 12.44 -14.44
CA GLN A 648 -30.10 13.82 -14.83
C GLN A 648 -28.96 14.81 -14.60
N MET A 649 -28.18 14.62 -13.53
CA MET A 649 -27.02 15.48 -13.22
C MET A 649 -25.68 14.92 -13.73
N PHE A 650 -25.68 13.93 -14.63
CA PHE A 650 -24.45 13.22 -15.03
C PHE A 650 -23.36 14.17 -15.54
N LEU A 651 -23.68 15.09 -16.44
CA LEU A 651 -22.75 16.11 -16.93
C LEU A 651 -22.21 17.01 -15.79
N GLY A 652 -23.09 17.48 -14.90
CA GLY A 652 -22.72 18.32 -13.76
C GLY A 652 -21.79 17.59 -12.78
N ILE A 653 -21.99 16.29 -12.56
CA ILE A 653 -21.09 15.45 -11.76
C ILE A 653 -19.72 15.38 -12.42
N LEU A 654 -19.67 15.02 -13.71
CA LEU A 654 -18.42 14.86 -14.46
C LEU A 654 -17.66 16.19 -14.58
N TYR A 655 -18.34 17.32 -14.58
CA TYR A 655 -17.72 18.66 -14.61
C TYR A 655 -17.49 19.27 -13.21
N GLY A 656 -17.40 18.41 -12.19
CA GLY A 656 -16.85 18.77 -10.88
C GLY A 656 -17.88 18.95 -9.77
N GLY A 657 -19.16 18.71 -10.01
CA GLY A 657 -20.22 18.82 -9.00
C GLY A 657 -20.06 17.89 -7.79
N ARG A 658 -19.13 16.93 -7.84
CA ARG A 658 -18.82 15.97 -6.77
C ARG A 658 -17.35 15.97 -6.33
N VAL A 659 -16.58 17.00 -6.67
CA VAL A 659 -15.18 17.16 -6.21
C VAL A 659 -15.03 17.04 -4.68
N PRO A 660 -15.90 17.62 -3.82
CA PRO A 660 -15.77 17.46 -2.37
C PRO A 660 -15.72 16.00 -1.88
N ASP A 661 -16.29 15.07 -2.65
CA ASP A 661 -16.32 13.63 -2.33
C ASP A 661 -15.12 12.86 -2.91
N GLY A 662 -14.23 13.56 -3.63
CA GLY A 662 -13.08 12.97 -4.32
C GLY A 662 -13.38 12.48 -5.75
N MET A 663 -14.52 12.85 -6.35
CA MET A 663 -14.80 12.63 -7.77
C MET A 663 -14.18 13.78 -8.58
N PRO A 664 -13.09 13.56 -9.35
CA PRO A 664 -12.41 14.62 -10.06
C PRO A 664 -13.30 15.28 -11.13
N SER A 665 -13.02 16.55 -11.44
CA SER A 665 -13.60 17.20 -12.61
C SER A 665 -12.90 16.73 -13.88
N PHE A 666 -13.69 16.47 -14.91
CA PHE A 666 -13.27 16.12 -16.26
C PHE A 666 -13.59 17.23 -17.28
N ALA A 667 -13.95 18.44 -16.81
CA ALA A 667 -14.25 19.58 -17.67
C ALA A 667 -13.09 19.94 -18.61
N ASP A 668 -11.85 19.74 -18.15
CA ASP A 668 -10.64 20.01 -18.92
C ASP A 668 -10.24 18.86 -19.87
N ALA A 669 -10.91 17.71 -19.77
CA ALA A 669 -10.58 16.49 -20.51
C ALA A 669 -11.63 16.09 -21.55
N PHE A 670 -12.91 16.40 -21.29
CA PHE A 670 -14.03 15.95 -22.12
C PHE A 670 -14.92 17.09 -22.59
N THR A 671 -15.37 16.99 -23.83
CA THR A 671 -16.52 17.74 -24.35
C THR A 671 -17.85 17.15 -23.82
N PRO A 672 -18.97 17.91 -23.83
CA PRO A 672 -20.26 17.38 -23.42
C PRO A 672 -20.72 16.16 -24.23
N GLU A 673 -20.37 16.10 -25.51
CA GLU A 673 -20.67 14.94 -26.38
C GLU A 673 -19.92 13.68 -25.92
N GLN A 674 -18.64 13.81 -25.54
CA GLN A 674 -17.87 12.69 -25.00
C GLN A 674 -18.41 12.23 -23.64
N VAL A 675 -18.88 13.15 -22.80
CA VAL A 675 -19.56 12.80 -21.54
C VAL A 675 -20.84 12.00 -21.83
N GLU A 676 -21.62 12.40 -22.84
CA GLU A 676 -22.81 11.67 -23.27
C GLU A 676 -22.48 10.28 -23.82
N GLN A 677 -21.41 10.14 -24.61
CA GLN A 677 -20.94 8.82 -25.08
C GLN A 677 -20.63 7.88 -23.91
N ILE A 678 -19.93 8.36 -22.88
CA ILE A 678 -19.67 7.59 -21.65
C ILE A 678 -21.00 7.24 -20.96
N HIS A 679 -21.93 8.18 -20.86
CA HIS A 679 -23.24 7.94 -20.24
C HIS A 679 -24.01 6.83 -20.97
N GLN A 680 -24.04 6.85 -22.30
CA GLN A 680 -24.70 5.81 -23.11
C GLN A 680 -24.03 4.44 -22.95
N TYR A 681 -22.69 4.39 -22.87
CA TYR A 681 -21.97 3.17 -22.52
C TYR A 681 -22.40 2.62 -21.16
N LEU A 682 -22.47 3.46 -20.13
CA LEU A 682 -22.88 3.05 -18.78
C LEU A 682 -24.34 2.57 -18.73
N ILE A 683 -25.24 3.21 -19.48
CA ILE A 683 -26.64 2.74 -19.61
C ILE A 683 -26.68 1.36 -20.25
N LYS A 684 -25.94 1.14 -21.34
CA LYS A 684 -25.84 -0.19 -21.97
C LYS A 684 -25.33 -1.23 -20.97
N ARG A 685 -24.26 -0.94 -20.23
CA ARG A 685 -23.71 -1.84 -19.19
C ARG A 685 -24.68 -2.11 -18.05
N ALA A 686 -25.59 -1.18 -17.74
CA ALA A 686 -26.65 -1.39 -16.76
C ALA A 686 -27.75 -2.34 -17.28
N HIS A 687 -28.05 -2.33 -18.58
CA HIS A 687 -28.92 -3.34 -19.20
C HIS A 687 -28.25 -4.73 -19.21
N ASP A 688 -26.95 -4.81 -19.51
CA ASP A 688 -26.20 -6.08 -19.43
C ASP A 688 -26.29 -6.69 -18.02
N LEU A 689 -26.10 -5.87 -16.97
CA LEU A 689 -26.21 -6.30 -15.57
C LEU A 689 -27.56 -6.95 -15.25
N GLN A 690 -28.67 -6.45 -15.82
CA GLN A 690 -29.99 -7.05 -15.62
C GLN A 690 -30.13 -8.41 -16.30
N GLN A 691 -29.49 -8.60 -17.46
CA GLN A 691 -29.48 -9.87 -18.19
C GLN A 691 -28.61 -10.91 -17.49
N GLU A 692 -27.49 -10.48 -16.90
CA GLU A 692 -26.50 -11.35 -16.26
C GLU A 692 -26.80 -11.71 -14.80
N GLY A 693 -27.73 -11.00 -14.12
CA GLY A 693 -27.85 -10.89 -12.66
C GLY A 693 -27.79 -12.18 -11.81
N GLY A 694 -28.06 -13.35 -12.38
CA GLY A 694 -27.86 -14.64 -11.71
C GLY A 694 -26.39 -15.02 -11.47
N VAL A 695 -25.51 -14.72 -12.44
CA VAL A 695 -24.08 -15.08 -12.39
C VAL A 695 -23.34 -14.27 -11.32
N TRP A 696 -23.65 -12.98 -11.19
CA TRP A 696 -22.99 -12.10 -10.20
C TRP A 696 -23.13 -12.58 -8.75
N LYS A 697 -24.16 -13.37 -8.43
CA LYS A 697 -24.38 -13.94 -7.09
C LYS A 697 -23.43 -15.11 -6.75
N THR A 698 -22.71 -15.66 -7.73
CA THR A 698 -21.81 -16.81 -7.53
C THR A 698 -20.34 -16.43 -7.41
N PHE A 699 -20.02 -15.12 -7.42
CA PHE A 699 -18.65 -14.62 -7.31
C PHE A 699 -18.06 -14.86 -5.92
N SER A 700 -18.78 -14.51 -4.85
CA SER A 700 -18.35 -14.81 -3.49
C SER A 700 -18.45 -16.32 -3.25
N ALA A 701 -17.36 -16.94 -2.79
CA ALA A 701 -17.47 -18.27 -2.18
C ALA A 701 -18.39 -18.15 -0.96
N GLN A 702 -19.36 -19.06 -0.82
CA GLN A 702 -20.15 -19.17 0.41
C GLN A 702 -19.27 -19.61 1.57
#